data_AF-A0A495KWJ0-F1
#
_entry.id   AF-A0A495KWJ0-F1
#
_cell.length_a   1.000
_cell.length_b   1.000
_cell.length_c   1.000
_cell.angle_alpha   90.00
_cell.angle_beta   90.00
_cell.angle_gamma   90.00
#
_symmetry.space_group_name_H-M   'P 1'
#
loop_
_entity.id
_entity.type
_entity.pdbx_description
1 polymer ?
#
loop_
_entity_poly.entity_id
_entity_poly.type
_entity_poly.pdbx_seq_one_letter_code
_entity_poly.pdbx_strand_id
1 'polypeptide(L)'
;MDTAQRITRITTPHASGSGYVIAPRLVLTSAHTVPAVGGQVQVHTAIDPRPHTGQVLWRGTPHGHDDAALVHITDPGWIERAVMTRWGRLVTTTPHTPCEVWGFPDLAQRPGLAAETAQLVGTVAPGNHFVNHRHVMDLSTHPPRWHPHEVEQQEKEGVRRSLWAGLSGAAMRCAEGQLLVGVVTADLEHRDHAALEIVPAYVLHHDPAFRAVLAEHSVPLALEPVELAHLAHTPGTHHRPSPAALLEAHRQVVAFHGRDETMRTLLDWCNSEEPLTAMVVHGPGGQGKTRLAHELTTRLARPDTQGRRWAILWLTGSATPDALDPVQDTTAPLLVVVDYAETRTTQLIRLLQLCDRPPGHAPVRLLLLVRTVGEWWDQVNTATGYLLADIAQQLPLPSLAPRVVARTQEYRTALGHLASALPAARTPHPADWDQVADGLADPDLSGAEWETVLSVHMRALADLLDATQHSTAITSDSAVEGRVLAHEFRYWNQTATAYGLDDSDLAQPLRDVLALVFALTPADVEEADELLGSTAVLEGQTTARKHQIRLWVSGLYPTDGEQMWGHLQPDRLLEYFLGQRLQRDPALFDPHLDTITTADAERLVTLYARAAAHPALPSVGGHLTTLCARHPLALGPATIAVATQSEDPSPLVEALDQITAHPKTDTRTLERLQDSLPVFSNCLAGWAVRLNNQLVTNLRMEGKLNPNEALASLARSLNNLSIRLIDLGKQEAALQVINEAVELYRVLSKKLPHTYLPSLALSLNNQSKVLGEMGNYQQALDAITQAVGHYRTLSKRQPSPHLSDFAMSLNNQSVAMSDLGYHEEALEAITLAVDIRRELAHHKPDIFLNDLATSLNNQANRLAALRRHEEALEAITLAVDIRRGLAHHKPDIFLSDLATSLNNQANRLGKVGRHREAVETISHAVHHYEELCKKNPDTHLPNLATSLKNQAFHLKSLGQYEEALACMDWAARIHQRLADTQPIIYRPHLEQTLQACAWLQKMIEI
;
A
#
# COMPACT_ATOMS: atom_id res chain seq x y z
N MET A 1 31.73 -2.74 -17.06
CA MET A 1 32.47 -1.76 -17.88
C MET A 1 31.93 -0.34 -17.70
N ASP A 2 30.62 -0.13 -17.59
CA ASP A 2 30.03 1.23 -17.50
C ASP A 2 30.44 2.03 -16.24
N THR A 3 30.60 1.38 -15.08
CA THR A 3 31.09 2.04 -13.86
C THR A 3 32.52 2.57 -13.98
N ALA A 4 33.43 1.81 -14.58
CA ALA A 4 34.84 2.17 -14.75
C ALA A 4 35.00 3.50 -15.51
N GLN A 5 34.05 3.76 -16.40
CA GLN A 5 34.00 4.94 -17.25
C GLN A 5 33.65 6.24 -16.51
N ARG A 6 32.99 6.11 -15.35
CA ARG A 6 32.59 7.25 -14.52
C ARG A 6 33.67 7.68 -13.54
N ILE A 7 34.74 6.91 -13.41
CA ILE A 7 35.82 7.18 -12.45
C ILE A 7 36.89 8.00 -13.12
N THR A 8 37.25 9.10 -12.46
CA THR A 8 38.20 10.08 -12.99
C THR A 8 39.32 10.37 -12.01
N ARG A 9 40.47 10.75 -12.56
CA ARG A 9 41.57 11.34 -11.81
C ARG A 9 41.59 12.84 -12.06
N ILE A 10 41.63 13.61 -10.98
CA ILE A 10 41.75 15.06 -11.00
C ILE A 10 43.20 15.41 -10.65
N THR A 11 43.84 16.22 -11.49
CA THR A 11 45.21 16.69 -11.26
C THR A 11 45.31 18.21 -11.41
N THR A 12 46.07 18.80 -10.50
CA THR A 12 46.50 20.20 -10.51
C THR A 12 48.02 20.24 -10.31
N PRO A 13 48.70 21.39 -10.48
CA PRO A 13 50.13 21.49 -10.21
C PRO A 13 50.53 21.16 -8.76
N HIS A 14 49.58 21.18 -7.82
CA HIS A 14 49.86 21.09 -6.38
C HIS A 14 49.11 19.96 -5.67
N ALA A 15 48.15 19.30 -6.33
CA ALA A 15 47.32 18.25 -5.75
C ALA A 15 46.84 17.24 -6.81
N SER A 16 46.64 15.99 -6.41
CA SER A 16 45.95 14.97 -7.19
C SER A 16 44.88 14.31 -6.32
N GLY A 17 43.74 13.98 -6.93
CA GLY A 17 42.67 13.24 -6.28
C GLY A 17 41.87 12.42 -7.30
N SER A 18 40.84 11.78 -6.80
CA SER A 18 39.85 11.05 -7.57
C SER A 18 38.63 11.94 -7.84
N GLY A 19 37.77 11.53 -8.76
CA GLY A 19 36.51 12.19 -9.06
C GLY A 19 35.54 11.23 -9.70
N TYR A 20 34.27 11.61 -9.75
CA TYR A 20 33.21 10.77 -10.31
C TYR A 20 32.31 11.57 -11.27
N VAL A 21 32.11 11.07 -12.48
CA VAL A 21 31.22 11.67 -13.49
C VAL A 21 29.78 11.49 -13.05
N ILE A 22 29.11 12.60 -12.75
CA ILE A 22 27.72 12.64 -12.28
C ILE A 22 26.72 13.13 -13.34
N ALA A 23 27.20 13.78 -14.40
CA ALA A 23 26.44 14.19 -15.58
C ALA A 23 27.37 14.18 -16.82
N PRO A 24 26.87 14.30 -18.07
CA PRO A 24 27.68 14.14 -19.28
C PRO A 24 29.01 14.91 -19.31
N ARG A 25 29.08 16.08 -18.67
CA ARG A 25 30.31 16.90 -18.52
C ARG A 25 30.60 17.34 -17.09
N LEU A 26 29.96 16.73 -16.09
CA LEU A 26 30.06 17.19 -14.70
C LEU A 26 30.72 16.13 -13.82
N VAL A 27 31.77 16.51 -13.10
CA VAL A 27 32.53 15.65 -12.21
C VAL A 27 32.44 16.16 -10.77
N LEU A 28 32.14 15.26 -9.85
CA LEU A 28 32.18 15.48 -8.41
C LEU A 28 33.54 15.04 -7.84
N THR A 29 34.17 15.87 -7.01
CA THR A 29 35.44 15.57 -6.32
C THR A 29 35.51 16.29 -4.96
N SER A 30 36.63 16.20 -4.22
CA SER A 30 36.83 16.96 -2.97
C SER A 30 37.23 18.42 -3.24
N ALA A 31 36.89 19.35 -2.35
CA ALA A 31 37.23 20.77 -2.51
C ALA A 31 38.75 21.03 -2.39
N HIS A 32 39.44 20.26 -1.55
CA HIS A 32 40.89 20.42 -1.33
C HIS A 32 41.76 19.89 -2.48
N THR A 33 41.22 19.13 -3.43
CA THR A 33 41.98 18.60 -4.59
C THR A 33 41.95 19.55 -5.80
N VAL A 34 41.13 20.61 -5.74
CA VAL A 34 40.90 21.55 -6.84
C VAL A 34 41.19 23.01 -6.43
N PRO A 35 41.50 23.91 -7.38
CA PRO A 35 41.64 25.35 -7.11
C PRO A 35 40.28 26.00 -6.80
N ALA A 36 40.28 27.31 -6.54
CA ALA A 36 39.05 28.08 -6.37
C ALA A 36 38.15 28.04 -7.62
N VAL A 37 36.87 28.39 -7.44
CA VAL A 37 35.87 28.47 -8.52
C VAL A 37 36.43 29.28 -9.71
N GLY A 38 36.25 28.76 -10.92
CA GLY A 38 36.81 29.30 -12.16
C GLY A 38 38.22 28.79 -12.50
N GLY A 39 38.92 28.16 -11.55
CA GLY A 39 40.24 27.56 -11.75
C GLY A 39 40.19 26.31 -12.64
N GLN A 40 41.30 26.04 -13.31
CA GLN A 40 41.45 24.96 -14.28
C GLN A 40 42.05 23.70 -13.62
N VAL A 41 41.55 22.54 -14.03
CA VAL A 41 42.03 21.22 -13.61
C VAL A 41 42.18 20.30 -14.83
N GLN A 42 42.99 19.26 -14.69
CA GLN A 42 43.08 18.20 -15.69
C GLN A 42 42.31 16.97 -15.19
N VAL A 43 41.47 16.41 -16.05
CA VAL A 43 40.56 15.29 -15.78
C VAL A 43 40.88 14.16 -16.75
N HIS A 44 41.05 12.94 -16.24
CA HIS A 44 41.30 11.75 -17.06
C HIS A 44 40.41 10.61 -16.57
N THR A 45 39.99 9.70 -17.44
CA THR A 45 39.16 8.56 -17.03
C THR A 45 40.01 7.29 -16.89
N ALA A 46 39.46 6.24 -16.28
CA ALA A 46 40.14 4.95 -16.22
C ALA A 46 40.31 4.27 -17.60
N ILE A 47 39.52 4.67 -18.60
CA ILE A 47 39.52 4.06 -19.94
C ILE A 47 40.16 4.93 -21.03
N ASP A 48 40.21 6.24 -20.83
CA ASP A 48 40.87 7.21 -21.69
C ASP A 48 41.94 7.95 -20.88
N PRO A 49 43.22 7.63 -21.08
CA PRO A 49 44.33 8.23 -20.37
C PRO A 49 44.69 9.63 -20.91
N ARG A 50 43.95 10.19 -21.87
CA ARG A 50 44.19 11.56 -22.36
C ARG A 50 43.71 12.59 -21.33
N PRO A 51 44.50 13.65 -21.07
CA PRO A 51 44.07 14.79 -20.25
C PRO A 51 42.96 15.56 -20.94
N HIS A 52 41.88 15.79 -20.21
CA HIS A 52 40.83 16.73 -20.58
C HIS A 52 40.82 17.91 -19.62
N THR A 53 40.69 19.10 -20.19
CA THR A 53 40.63 20.33 -19.39
C THR A 53 39.22 20.53 -18.81
N GLY A 54 39.16 20.82 -17.51
CA GLY A 54 37.92 21.15 -16.80
C GLY A 54 38.05 22.39 -15.94
N GLN A 55 36.92 23.01 -15.61
CA GLN A 55 36.80 24.21 -14.82
C GLN A 55 35.95 23.96 -13.58
N VAL A 56 36.37 24.48 -12.43
CA VAL A 56 35.61 24.37 -11.17
C VAL A 56 34.39 25.31 -11.23
N LEU A 57 33.17 24.76 -11.17
CA LEU A 57 31.91 25.52 -11.13
C LEU A 57 31.43 25.81 -9.71
N TRP A 58 31.65 24.87 -8.79
CA TRP A 58 31.31 25.01 -7.39
C TRP A 58 32.39 24.38 -6.53
N ARG A 59 32.66 24.96 -5.36
CA ARG A 59 33.65 24.48 -4.40
C ARG A 59 33.20 24.85 -3.00
N GLY A 60 33.00 23.84 -2.15
CA GLY A 60 32.80 24.03 -0.72
C GLY A 60 34.10 24.39 0.01
N THR A 61 34.12 24.23 1.33
CA THR A 61 35.28 24.59 2.16
C THR A 61 36.31 23.46 2.15
N PRO A 62 37.56 23.68 1.69
CA PRO A 62 38.63 22.67 1.78
C PRO A 62 38.83 22.21 3.23
N HIS A 63 38.78 20.90 3.48
CA HIS A 63 38.82 20.28 4.81
C HIS A 63 37.69 20.70 5.78
N GLY A 64 36.67 21.42 5.29
CA GLY A 64 35.46 21.77 6.04
C GLY A 64 34.36 20.72 5.89
N HIS A 65 33.21 20.94 6.54
CA HIS A 65 32.07 20.01 6.54
C HIS A 65 31.53 19.68 5.13
N ASP A 66 31.71 20.59 4.18
CA ASP A 66 31.23 20.55 2.80
C ASP A 66 32.38 20.39 1.79
N ASP A 67 33.48 19.73 2.17
CA ASP A 67 34.69 19.53 1.34
C ASP A 67 34.46 18.68 0.08
N ALA A 68 33.79 19.29 -0.89
CA ALA A 68 33.52 18.79 -2.22
C ALA A 68 33.57 19.92 -3.25
N ALA A 69 33.68 19.56 -4.52
CA ALA A 69 33.66 20.47 -5.65
C ALA A 69 33.00 19.83 -6.87
N LEU A 70 32.44 20.69 -7.74
CA LEU A 70 31.91 20.32 -9.04
C LEU A 70 32.80 20.92 -10.13
N VAL A 71 33.24 20.06 -11.05
CA VAL A 71 34.10 20.41 -12.18
C VAL A 71 33.34 20.16 -13.47
N HIS A 72 33.21 21.18 -14.30
CA HIS A 72 32.68 21.07 -15.66
C HIS A 72 33.81 20.83 -16.66
N ILE A 73 33.67 19.79 -17.47
CA ILE A 73 34.64 19.44 -18.50
C ILE A 73 34.41 20.34 -19.71
N THR A 74 35.37 21.24 -19.96
CA THR A 74 35.29 22.24 -21.03
C THR A 74 35.89 21.75 -22.35
N ASP A 75 36.64 20.65 -22.32
CA ASP A 75 37.30 20.08 -23.49
C ASP A 75 36.29 19.52 -24.52
N PRO A 76 36.28 20.00 -25.77
CA PRO A 76 35.43 19.48 -26.84
C PRO A 76 35.70 18.00 -27.19
N GLY A 77 36.91 17.50 -26.91
CA GLY A 77 37.32 16.12 -27.15
C GLY A 77 36.71 15.11 -26.16
N TRP A 78 36.00 15.58 -25.14
CA TRP A 78 35.31 14.72 -24.18
C TRP A 78 34.13 13.99 -24.81
N ILE A 79 34.10 12.67 -24.66
CA ILE A 79 33.00 11.83 -25.13
C ILE A 79 31.85 11.95 -24.12
N GLU A 80 30.83 12.74 -24.47
CA GLU A 80 29.59 12.83 -23.69
C GLU A 80 28.87 11.49 -23.62
N ARG A 81 28.32 11.18 -22.44
CA ARG A 81 27.56 9.96 -22.19
C ARG A 81 26.31 10.31 -21.42
N ALA A 82 25.21 9.64 -21.73
CA ALA A 82 23.99 9.74 -20.95
C ALA A 82 24.26 9.13 -19.56
N VAL A 83 24.42 9.98 -18.55
CA VAL A 83 24.66 9.60 -17.17
C VAL A 83 23.51 10.12 -16.33
N MET A 84 22.83 9.22 -15.62
CA MET A 84 21.84 9.57 -14.62
C MET A 84 22.40 9.19 -13.24
N THR A 85 22.66 10.18 -12.40
CA THR A 85 23.13 9.94 -11.03
C THR A 85 21.96 9.92 -10.07
N ARG A 86 21.86 8.84 -9.30
CA ARG A 86 20.94 8.71 -8.18
C ARG A 86 21.69 8.96 -6.88
N TRP A 87 21.09 9.74 -6.00
CA TRP A 87 21.70 10.12 -4.73
C TRP A 87 21.08 9.32 -3.59
N GLY A 88 21.92 8.80 -2.70
CA GLY A 88 21.49 8.04 -1.54
C GLY A 88 21.67 8.83 -0.24
N ARG A 89 20.79 8.56 0.73
CA ARG A 89 20.93 8.96 2.12
C ARG A 89 20.72 7.75 3.01
N LEU A 90 21.59 7.59 4.00
CA LEU A 90 21.35 6.65 5.10
C LEU A 90 20.26 7.22 6.01
N VAL A 91 19.18 6.46 6.20
CA VAL A 91 17.96 6.93 6.88
C VAL A 91 17.57 6.08 8.07
N THR A 92 18.27 4.97 8.36
CA THR A 92 17.96 4.13 9.52
C THR A 92 19.13 4.12 10.52
N THR A 93 18.97 3.45 11.66
CA THR A 93 20.09 3.12 12.56
C THR A 93 20.75 1.77 12.22
N THR A 94 20.41 1.16 11.08
CA THR A 94 20.92 -0.17 10.71
C THR A 94 22.44 -0.12 10.59
N PRO A 95 23.19 -0.89 11.39
CA PRO A 95 24.64 -0.91 11.29
C PRO A 95 25.08 -1.70 10.04
N HIS A 96 26.31 -1.42 9.60
CA HIS A 96 27.00 -2.20 8.56
C HIS A 96 26.38 -2.18 7.16
N THR A 97 25.82 -1.06 6.71
CA THR A 97 25.36 -0.91 5.33
C THR A 97 26.52 -1.12 4.35
N PRO A 98 26.45 -2.08 3.40
CA PRO A 98 27.51 -2.32 2.43
C PRO A 98 27.75 -1.11 1.52
N CYS A 99 29.02 -0.78 1.29
CA CYS A 99 29.41 0.33 0.44
C CYS A 99 30.74 0.06 -0.28
N GLU A 100 30.96 0.79 -1.37
CA GLU A 100 32.17 0.71 -2.17
C GLU A 100 32.69 2.11 -2.55
N VAL A 101 34.01 2.21 -2.75
CA VAL A 101 34.71 3.39 -3.23
C VAL A 101 35.65 2.95 -4.34
N TRP A 102 35.67 3.68 -5.46
CA TRP A 102 36.56 3.39 -6.58
C TRP A 102 37.26 4.66 -7.04
N GLY A 103 38.60 4.66 -7.01
CA GLY A 103 39.42 5.83 -7.33
C GLY A 103 40.86 5.48 -7.71
N PHE A 104 41.75 6.47 -7.65
CA PHE A 104 43.16 6.40 -8.04
C PHE A 104 44.10 6.64 -6.84
N PRO A 105 44.24 5.67 -5.91
CA PRO A 105 45.21 5.82 -4.82
C PRO A 105 46.64 5.74 -5.34
N ASP A 106 47.55 6.43 -4.68
CA ASP A 106 49.00 6.42 -4.90
C ASP A 106 49.56 5.00 -4.82
N LEU A 107 49.02 4.15 -3.93
CA LEU A 107 49.39 2.73 -3.81
C LEU A 107 49.20 1.95 -5.12
N ALA A 108 48.20 2.31 -5.94
CA ALA A 108 47.97 1.68 -7.23
C ALA A 108 48.85 2.27 -8.35
N GLN A 109 49.44 3.44 -8.15
CA GLN A 109 50.20 4.14 -9.19
C GLN A 109 51.61 3.58 -9.32
N ARG A 110 52.10 3.44 -10.55
CA ARG A 110 53.48 3.05 -10.86
C ARG A 110 54.14 4.10 -11.75
N PRO A 111 55.30 4.66 -11.37
CA PRO A 111 55.99 5.65 -12.19
C PRO A 111 56.24 5.14 -13.63
N GLY A 112 55.87 5.94 -14.62
CA GLY A 112 56.07 5.62 -16.05
C GLY A 112 55.06 4.64 -16.67
N LEU A 113 54.06 4.17 -15.91
CA LEU A 113 52.96 3.35 -16.41
C LEU A 113 51.64 4.15 -16.43
N ALA A 114 50.62 3.60 -17.10
CA ALA A 114 49.27 4.16 -17.09
C ALA A 114 48.72 4.24 -15.65
N ALA A 115 47.89 5.25 -15.38
CA ALA A 115 47.27 5.42 -14.08
C ALA A 115 46.29 4.27 -13.81
N GLU A 116 46.42 3.62 -12.66
CA GLU A 116 45.60 2.46 -12.29
C GLU A 116 44.59 2.81 -11.21
N THR A 117 43.47 2.10 -11.21
CA THR A 117 42.41 2.30 -10.21
C THR A 117 42.45 1.24 -9.12
N ALA A 118 41.88 1.55 -7.96
CA ALA A 118 41.60 0.57 -6.91
C ALA A 118 40.14 0.68 -6.46
N GLN A 119 39.49 -0.47 -6.31
CA GLN A 119 38.15 -0.59 -5.75
C GLN A 119 38.27 -1.11 -4.32
N LEU A 120 37.75 -0.34 -3.38
CA LEU A 120 37.69 -0.66 -1.96
C LEU A 120 36.24 -0.93 -1.55
N VAL A 121 36.02 -1.93 -0.72
CA VAL A 121 34.70 -2.28 -0.18
C VAL A 121 34.73 -2.23 1.34
N GLY A 122 33.59 -1.95 1.93
CA GLY A 122 33.49 -1.73 3.36
C GLY A 122 32.05 -1.59 3.81
N THR A 123 31.88 -1.15 5.05
CA THR A 123 30.55 -0.91 5.62
C THR A 123 30.49 0.45 6.30
N VAL A 124 29.32 1.06 6.29
CA VAL A 124 29.05 2.32 6.98
C VAL A 124 27.99 2.09 8.07
N ALA A 125 28.21 2.67 9.23
CA ALA A 125 27.25 2.71 10.33
C ALA A 125 26.75 4.15 10.49
N PRO A 126 25.45 4.43 10.25
CA PRO A 126 24.91 5.80 10.27
C PRO A 126 25.11 6.54 11.60
N GLY A 127 25.20 5.79 12.72
CA GLY A 127 25.45 6.36 14.05
C GLY A 127 26.88 6.89 14.27
N ASN A 128 27.86 6.48 13.47
CA ASN A 128 29.25 6.95 13.61
C ASN A 128 29.39 8.38 13.10
N HIS A 129 30.05 9.25 13.89
CA HIS A 129 30.28 10.67 13.55
C HIS A 129 28.98 11.45 13.23
N PHE A 130 27.83 10.99 13.73
CA PHE A 130 26.51 11.58 13.50
C PHE A 130 26.45 13.09 13.81
N VAL A 131 27.05 13.51 14.93
CA VAL A 131 27.08 14.93 15.37
C VAL A 131 27.80 15.85 14.37
N ASN A 132 28.82 15.33 13.67
CA ASN A 132 29.60 16.12 12.72
C ASN A 132 29.03 16.08 11.29
N HIS A 133 27.89 15.41 11.09
CA HIS A 133 27.28 15.16 9.78
C HIS A 133 28.26 14.53 8.78
N ARG A 134 29.01 13.52 9.25
CA ARG A 134 29.96 12.74 8.43
C ARG A 134 29.55 11.28 8.35
N HIS A 135 30.03 10.61 7.32
CA HIS A 135 30.02 9.14 7.27
C HIS A 135 31.45 8.63 7.42
N VAL A 136 31.58 7.51 8.11
CA VAL A 136 32.83 6.75 8.24
C VAL A 136 32.60 5.38 7.65
N MET A 137 33.34 5.08 6.58
CA MET A 137 33.36 3.78 5.94
C MET A 137 34.49 2.96 6.55
N ASP A 138 34.15 1.90 7.29
CA ASP A 138 35.12 0.93 7.78
C ASP A 138 35.44 -0.06 6.64
N LEU A 139 36.72 -0.15 6.26
CA LEU A 139 37.17 -0.96 5.13
C LEU A 139 37.22 -2.44 5.51
N SER A 140 36.84 -3.31 4.57
CA SER A 140 36.95 -4.78 4.75
C SER A 140 38.40 -5.27 4.68
N THR A 141 39.26 -4.53 3.99
CA THR A 141 40.69 -4.79 3.85
C THR A 141 41.49 -3.62 4.40
N HIS A 142 42.45 -3.92 5.26
CA HIS A 142 43.37 -2.91 5.79
C HIS A 142 44.46 -2.58 4.75
N PRO A 143 44.92 -1.32 4.66
CA PRO A 143 46.09 -1.01 3.87
C PRO A 143 47.31 -1.79 4.39
N PRO A 144 48.26 -2.17 3.50
CA PRO A 144 49.51 -2.76 3.95
C PRO A 144 50.23 -1.81 4.93
N ARG A 145 50.90 -2.35 5.95
CA ARG A 145 51.69 -1.52 6.87
C ARG A 145 53.00 -1.10 6.20
N TRP A 146 53.36 0.18 6.32
CA TRP A 146 54.69 0.67 5.95
C TRP A 146 55.78 -0.14 6.68
N HIS A 147 56.88 -0.46 5.99
CA HIS A 147 58.02 -1.10 6.65
C HIS A 147 58.68 -0.12 7.64
N PRO A 148 59.26 -0.60 8.77
CA PRO A 148 59.84 0.27 9.80
C PRO A 148 60.84 1.31 9.28
N HIS A 149 61.65 0.96 8.27
CA HIS A 149 62.62 1.87 7.66
C HIS A 149 61.95 2.98 6.81
N GLU A 150 60.80 2.70 6.19
CA GLU A 150 60.02 3.68 5.42
C GLU A 150 59.34 4.68 6.37
N VAL A 151 58.89 4.21 7.54
CA VAL A 151 58.35 5.06 8.60
C VAL A 151 59.42 6.02 9.13
N GLU A 152 60.62 5.52 9.46
CA GLU A 152 61.73 6.37 9.91
C GLU A 152 62.16 7.42 8.87
N GLN A 153 62.05 7.09 7.58
CA GLN A 153 62.40 8.03 6.50
C GLN A 153 61.33 9.11 6.34
N GLN A 154 60.04 8.74 6.40
CA GLN A 154 58.92 9.70 6.38
C GLN A 154 58.92 10.63 7.60
N GLU A 155 59.29 10.13 8.78
CA GLU A 155 59.45 10.93 10.00
C GLU A 155 60.60 11.95 9.88
N LYS A 156 61.71 11.60 9.21
CA LYS A 156 62.82 12.53 8.92
C LYS A 156 62.44 13.61 7.90
N GLU A 157 61.55 13.29 6.96
CA GLU A 157 61.02 14.23 5.97
C GLU A 157 59.86 15.08 6.51
N GLY A 158 59.36 14.78 7.72
CA GLY A 158 58.28 15.50 8.37
C GLY A 158 56.89 15.29 7.74
N VAL A 159 56.73 14.27 6.89
CA VAL A 159 55.48 13.98 6.16
C VAL A 159 55.19 12.48 6.23
N ARG A 160 54.19 12.09 7.02
CA ARG A 160 53.64 10.73 6.98
C ARG A 160 52.63 10.64 5.84
N ARG A 161 52.90 9.81 4.84
CA ARG A 161 52.03 9.70 3.66
C ARG A 161 51.02 8.56 3.84
N SER A 162 49.75 8.86 3.61
CA SER A 162 48.72 7.83 3.49
C SER A 162 48.96 6.99 2.24
N LEU A 163 48.79 5.67 2.35
CA LEU A 163 48.77 4.75 1.21
C LEU A 163 47.52 4.92 0.34
N TRP A 164 46.48 5.54 0.90
CA TRP A 164 45.23 5.90 0.22
C TRP A 164 45.25 7.31 -0.35
N ALA A 165 46.36 8.05 -0.22
CA ALA A 165 46.53 9.35 -0.86
C ALA A 165 46.12 9.27 -2.34
N GLY A 166 45.36 10.25 -2.83
CA GLY A 166 44.75 10.21 -4.17
C GLY A 166 43.30 9.68 -4.21
N LEU A 167 42.79 9.02 -3.15
CA LEU A 167 41.36 8.67 -3.05
C LEU A 167 40.43 9.83 -2.74
N SER A 168 40.95 10.94 -2.20
CA SER A 168 40.14 12.15 -1.98
C SER A 168 39.40 12.55 -3.25
N GLY A 169 38.08 12.63 -3.17
CA GLY A 169 37.19 12.91 -4.28
C GLY A 169 36.54 11.69 -4.92
N ALA A 170 36.92 10.47 -4.53
CA ALA A 170 36.23 9.24 -4.95
C ALA A 170 34.81 9.20 -4.38
N ALA A 171 33.86 8.71 -5.17
CA ALA A 171 32.47 8.56 -4.74
C ALA A 171 32.29 7.32 -3.87
N MET A 172 31.64 7.45 -2.72
CA MET A 172 31.09 6.31 -1.98
C MET A 172 29.74 5.96 -2.56
N ARG A 173 29.59 4.70 -2.93
CA ARG A 173 28.35 4.15 -3.48
C ARG A 173 27.83 3.04 -2.58
N CYS A 174 26.51 2.98 -2.42
CA CYS A 174 25.80 1.95 -1.66
C CYS A 174 24.69 1.32 -2.52
N ALA A 175 23.95 0.37 -1.95
CA ALA A 175 22.88 -0.37 -2.63
C ALA A 175 23.39 -0.99 -3.95
N GLU A 176 24.40 -1.86 -3.84
CA GLU A 176 25.06 -2.51 -4.98
C GLU A 176 25.63 -1.53 -6.03
N GLY A 177 26.04 -0.35 -5.53
CA GLY A 177 26.58 0.73 -6.35
C GLY A 177 25.53 1.64 -6.98
N GLN A 178 24.23 1.39 -6.82
CA GLN A 178 23.18 2.17 -7.51
C GLN A 178 23.09 3.62 -7.00
N LEU A 179 23.40 3.85 -5.72
CA LEU A 179 23.21 5.15 -5.08
C LEU A 179 24.55 5.79 -4.68
N LEU A 180 24.79 7.03 -5.10
CA LEU A 180 25.93 7.84 -4.65
C LEU A 180 25.57 8.50 -3.32
N VAL A 181 26.30 8.15 -2.25
CA VAL A 181 25.98 8.57 -0.88
C VAL A 181 26.91 9.68 -0.37
N GLY A 182 28.08 9.83 -0.98
CA GLY A 182 29.00 10.90 -0.60
C GLY A 182 30.34 10.84 -1.32
N VAL A 183 31.26 11.69 -0.88
CA VAL A 183 32.60 11.84 -1.45
C VAL A 183 33.64 11.65 -0.36
N VAL A 184 34.67 10.84 -0.63
CA VAL A 184 35.81 10.62 0.28
C VAL A 184 36.60 11.90 0.42
N THR A 185 36.93 12.30 1.66
CA THR A 185 37.76 13.49 1.93
C THR A 185 39.07 13.18 2.60
N ALA A 186 39.12 12.12 3.40
CA ALA A 186 40.32 11.73 4.10
C ALA A 186 40.23 10.25 4.48
N ASP A 187 41.38 9.66 4.76
CA ASP A 187 41.50 8.39 5.46
C ASP A 187 41.97 8.64 6.90
N LEU A 188 41.42 7.90 7.85
CA LEU A 188 41.59 8.20 9.28
C LEU A 188 42.89 7.60 9.82
N GLU A 189 43.93 8.43 9.99
CA GLU A 189 45.24 8.01 10.51
C GLU A 189 45.14 7.35 11.90
N HIS A 190 44.30 7.88 12.78
CA HIS A 190 44.09 7.32 14.13
C HIS A 190 43.40 5.94 14.15
N ARG A 191 42.95 5.44 13.00
CA ARG A 191 42.43 4.09 12.79
C ARG A 191 43.32 3.26 11.87
N ASP A 192 44.63 3.50 11.88
CA ASP A 192 45.60 2.83 11.01
C ASP A 192 45.20 2.89 9.52
N HIS A 193 44.52 3.96 9.09
CA HIS A 193 44.01 4.14 7.73
C HIS A 193 43.03 3.03 7.26
N ALA A 194 42.41 2.32 8.21
CA ALA A 194 41.39 1.29 7.97
C ALA A 194 39.97 1.84 7.76
N ALA A 195 39.82 3.16 7.78
CA ALA A 195 38.53 3.82 7.62
C ALA A 195 38.66 5.08 6.77
N LEU A 196 37.64 5.36 5.96
CA LEU A 196 37.54 6.55 5.12
C LEU A 196 36.47 7.49 5.67
N GLU A 197 36.81 8.78 5.76
CA GLU A 197 35.88 9.85 6.08
C GLU A 197 35.23 10.40 4.80
N ILE A 198 33.93 10.62 4.88
CA ILE A 198 33.08 10.90 3.72
C ILE A 198 32.20 12.12 4.03
N VAL A 199 32.17 13.08 3.10
CA VAL A 199 31.14 14.13 3.05
C VAL A 199 29.85 13.49 2.51
N PRO A 200 28.77 13.45 3.29
CA PRO A 200 27.52 12.91 2.81
C PRO A 200 26.90 13.79 1.72
N ALA A 201 26.27 13.18 0.72
CA ALA A 201 25.54 13.88 -0.33
C ALA A 201 24.47 14.83 0.23
N TYR A 202 23.77 14.43 1.31
CA TYR A 202 22.78 15.29 1.94
C TYR A 202 23.40 16.59 2.51
N VAL A 203 24.68 16.59 2.92
CA VAL A 203 25.37 17.82 3.34
C VAL A 203 25.60 18.72 2.12
N LEU A 204 26.07 18.17 1.00
CA LEU A 204 26.30 18.92 -0.24
C LEU A 204 25.02 19.54 -0.80
N HIS A 205 23.92 18.79 -0.78
CA HIS A 205 22.60 19.29 -1.18
C HIS A 205 22.08 20.43 -0.28
N HIS A 206 22.75 20.79 0.82
CA HIS A 206 22.44 21.98 1.61
C HIS A 206 22.79 23.29 0.92
N ASP A 207 23.85 23.30 0.12
CA ASP A 207 24.28 24.51 -0.56
C ASP A 207 23.36 24.81 -1.77
N PRO A 208 22.68 25.98 -1.81
CA PRO A 208 21.91 26.40 -2.97
C PRO A 208 22.72 26.48 -4.27
N ALA A 209 24.00 26.88 -4.19
CA ALA A 209 24.87 26.98 -5.36
C ALA A 209 25.21 25.59 -5.92
N PHE A 210 25.44 24.60 -5.06
CA PHE A 210 25.61 23.20 -5.48
C PHE A 210 24.38 22.70 -6.25
N ARG A 211 23.17 22.93 -5.70
CA ARG A 211 21.91 22.52 -6.34
C ARG A 211 21.64 23.23 -7.67
N ALA A 212 22.02 24.50 -7.78
CA ALA A 212 21.86 25.26 -9.02
C ALA A 212 22.67 24.64 -10.16
N VAL A 213 23.93 24.25 -9.89
CA VAL A 213 24.78 23.56 -10.87
C VAL A 213 24.18 22.19 -11.25
N LEU A 214 23.68 21.42 -10.27
CA LEU A 214 23.01 20.15 -10.57
C LEU A 214 21.78 20.34 -11.47
N ALA A 215 20.95 21.35 -11.20
CA ALA A 215 19.76 21.65 -12.00
C ALA A 215 20.11 22.08 -13.43
N GLU A 216 21.16 22.89 -13.62
CA GLU A 216 21.66 23.30 -14.95
C GLU A 216 22.12 22.10 -15.79
N HIS A 217 22.67 21.07 -15.13
CA HIS A 217 23.11 19.83 -15.77
C HIS A 217 22.07 18.70 -15.73
N SER A 218 20.82 19.01 -15.40
CA SER A 218 19.70 18.04 -15.34
C SER A 218 19.96 16.84 -14.42
N VAL A 219 20.71 17.03 -13.33
CA VAL A 219 20.96 15.99 -12.32
C VAL A 219 19.82 15.98 -11.29
N PRO A 220 19.17 14.83 -11.03
CA PRO A 220 18.11 14.73 -10.02
C PRO A 220 18.56 15.15 -8.62
N LEU A 221 17.66 15.80 -7.86
CA LEU A 221 17.95 16.27 -6.49
C LEU A 221 17.42 15.35 -5.37
N ALA A 222 16.63 14.33 -5.72
CA ALA A 222 15.98 13.45 -4.75
C ALA A 222 17.01 12.55 -4.04
N LEU A 223 16.84 12.39 -2.73
CA LEU A 223 17.66 11.52 -1.88
C LEU A 223 16.88 10.24 -1.58
N GLU A 224 17.40 9.11 -2.03
CA GLU A 224 16.79 7.80 -1.85
C GLU A 224 17.29 7.13 -0.56
N PRO A 225 16.41 6.43 0.19
CA PRO A 225 16.80 5.74 1.43
C PRO A 225 17.62 4.50 1.12
N VAL A 226 18.92 4.55 1.41
CA VAL A 226 19.90 3.52 1.00
C VAL A 226 19.57 2.15 1.56
N GLU A 227 19.23 2.07 2.84
CA GLU A 227 18.93 0.82 3.54
C GLU A 227 17.61 0.20 3.09
N LEU A 228 16.73 1.02 2.50
CA LEU A 228 15.40 0.63 1.99
C LEU A 228 15.38 0.53 0.47
N ALA A 229 16.52 0.65 -0.22
CA ALA A 229 16.57 0.71 -1.68
C ALA A 229 16.02 -0.57 -2.36
N HIS A 230 16.17 -1.73 -1.71
CA HIS A 230 15.61 -2.99 -2.18
C HIS A 230 14.06 -3.04 -2.12
N LEU A 231 13.44 -2.15 -1.33
CA LEU A 231 11.99 -1.98 -1.24
C LEU A 231 11.47 -0.95 -2.25
N ALA A 232 12.35 -0.24 -2.93
CA ALA A 232 11.98 0.85 -3.82
C ALA A 232 11.69 0.34 -5.24
N HIS A 233 10.53 0.69 -5.77
CA HIS A 233 10.32 0.70 -7.21
C HIS A 233 11.05 1.91 -7.80
N THR A 234 11.94 1.68 -8.76
CA THR A 234 12.65 2.76 -9.45
C THR A 234 12.01 2.98 -10.82
N PRO A 235 11.11 3.94 -10.99
CA PRO A 235 10.58 4.25 -12.32
C PRO A 235 11.62 5.03 -13.14
N GLY A 236 12.00 4.48 -14.30
CA GLY A 236 12.55 5.27 -15.40
C GLY A 236 14.07 5.47 -15.47
N THR A 237 14.91 4.54 -14.98
CA THR A 237 16.34 4.60 -15.32
C THR A 237 16.58 4.34 -16.82
N HIS A 238 15.66 3.58 -17.45
CA HIS A 238 15.74 3.18 -18.83
C HIS A 238 14.86 4.08 -19.71
N HIS A 239 15.50 5.00 -20.43
CA HIS A 239 14.83 5.81 -21.46
C HIS A 239 14.42 4.95 -22.66
N ARG A 240 13.17 4.47 -22.64
CA ARG A 240 12.52 3.85 -23.81
C ARG A 240 12.06 4.93 -24.79
N PRO A 241 12.46 4.89 -26.07
CA PRO A 241 12.01 5.87 -27.05
C PRO A 241 10.68 5.46 -27.70
N SER A 242 9.79 4.71 -27.03
CA SER A 242 8.52 4.31 -27.64
C SER A 242 7.48 5.44 -27.59
N PRO A 243 6.50 5.47 -28.52
CA PRO A 243 5.42 6.45 -28.48
C PRO A 243 4.62 6.42 -27.17
N ALA A 244 4.24 5.23 -26.67
CA ALA A 244 3.47 5.10 -25.44
C ALA A 244 4.24 5.63 -24.21
N ALA A 245 5.58 5.57 -24.25
CA ALA A 245 6.41 6.03 -23.15
C ALA A 245 6.29 7.54 -22.88
N LEU A 246 5.85 8.35 -23.85
CA LEU A 246 5.58 9.79 -23.64
C LEU A 246 4.40 10.05 -22.70
N LEU A 247 3.55 9.05 -22.45
CA LEU A 247 2.41 9.12 -21.54
C LEU A 247 2.73 8.62 -20.13
N GLU A 248 3.95 8.12 -19.89
CA GLU A 248 4.37 7.61 -18.59
C GLU A 248 4.39 8.74 -17.53
N ALA A 249 3.73 8.50 -16.39
CA ALA A 249 3.54 9.52 -15.35
C ALA A 249 4.86 10.08 -14.79
N HIS A 250 5.89 9.24 -14.66
CA HIS A 250 7.19 9.62 -14.13
C HIS A 250 8.01 10.50 -15.09
N ARG A 251 7.74 10.45 -16.42
CA ARG A 251 8.44 11.30 -17.39
C ARG A 251 7.98 12.74 -17.39
N GLN A 252 6.76 12.99 -16.89
CA GLN A 252 6.19 14.32 -16.74
C GLN A 252 6.25 15.17 -18.04
N VAL A 253 6.14 14.54 -19.22
CA VAL A 253 6.28 15.22 -20.53
C VAL A 253 5.38 16.44 -20.65
N VAL A 254 4.09 16.27 -20.37
CA VAL A 254 3.19 17.41 -20.16
C VAL A 254 3.46 18.00 -18.77
N ALA A 255 3.84 19.27 -18.66
CA ALA A 255 4.12 19.91 -17.38
C ALA A 255 2.93 19.80 -16.40
N PHE A 256 3.19 19.68 -15.10
CA PHE A 256 2.15 19.62 -14.08
C PHE A 256 1.42 20.96 -13.92
N HIS A 257 0.09 20.97 -13.99
CA HIS A 257 -0.73 22.18 -13.87
C HIS A 257 -2.17 21.86 -13.37
N GLY A 258 -2.93 22.91 -13.03
CA GLY A 258 -4.38 22.82 -12.74
C GLY A 258 -4.78 22.16 -11.41
N ARG A 259 -3.81 21.80 -10.55
CA ARG A 259 -4.04 21.16 -9.24
C ARG A 259 -3.29 21.85 -8.09
N ASP A 260 -3.11 23.17 -8.16
CA ASP A 260 -2.32 23.92 -7.18
C ASP A 260 -2.86 23.82 -5.75
N GLU A 261 -4.19 23.80 -5.58
CA GLU A 261 -4.81 23.63 -4.27
C GLU A 261 -4.59 22.23 -3.69
N THR A 262 -4.83 21.18 -4.49
CA THR A 262 -4.55 19.80 -4.09
C THR A 262 -3.10 19.61 -3.69
N MET A 263 -2.16 20.18 -4.46
CA MET A 263 -0.73 20.12 -4.16
C MET A 263 -0.39 20.87 -2.87
N ARG A 264 -1.02 22.02 -2.61
CA ARG A 264 -0.85 22.76 -1.35
C ARG A 264 -1.30 21.93 -0.15
N THR A 265 -2.48 21.31 -0.24
CA THR A 265 -2.99 20.39 0.80
C THR A 265 -2.02 19.25 1.10
N LEU A 266 -1.42 18.65 0.06
CA LEU A 266 -0.42 17.59 0.24
C LEU A 266 0.86 18.09 0.91
N LEU A 267 1.36 19.26 0.51
CA LEU A 267 2.54 19.86 1.13
C LEU A 267 2.29 20.23 2.60
N ASP A 268 1.13 20.82 2.90
CA ASP A 268 0.73 21.16 4.27
C ASP A 268 0.59 19.89 5.13
N TRP A 269 0.01 18.81 4.58
CA TRP A 269 -0.08 17.51 5.22
C TRP A 269 1.29 16.89 5.53
N CYS A 270 2.24 16.95 4.59
CA CYS A 270 3.60 16.49 4.86
C CYS A 270 4.23 17.27 6.03
N ASN A 271 3.95 18.57 6.13
CA ASN A 271 4.51 19.46 7.16
C ASN A 271 3.83 19.38 8.54
N SER A 272 2.82 18.52 8.72
CA SER A 272 2.18 18.34 10.03
C SER A 272 3.18 17.97 11.13
N GLU A 273 2.86 18.29 12.39
CA GLU A 273 3.70 17.95 13.55
C GLU A 273 3.54 16.49 14.00
N GLU A 274 2.48 15.81 13.54
CA GLU A 274 2.19 14.42 13.88
C GLU A 274 3.31 13.47 13.41
N PRO A 275 3.72 12.48 14.24
CA PRO A 275 4.80 11.56 13.90
C PRO A 275 4.40 10.61 12.76
N LEU A 276 3.14 10.20 12.67
CA LEU A 276 2.62 9.32 11.63
C LEU A 276 1.29 9.88 11.10
N THR A 277 1.20 10.10 9.78
CA THR A 277 -0.07 10.40 9.12
C THR A 277 -0.15 9.69 7.78
N ALA A 278 -1.38 9.44 7.31
CA ALA A 278 -1.66 8.90 5.99
C ALA A 278 -2.51 9.87 5.16
N MET A 279 -2.36 9.82 3.84
CA MET A 279 -3.18 10.53 2.87
C MET A 279 -3.67 9.52 1.84
N VAL A 280 -4.98 9.37 1.72
CA VAL A 280 -5.64 8.46 0.77
C VAL A 280 -6.14 9.28 -0.40
N VAL A 281 -5.39 9.27 -1.50
CA VAL A 281 -5.81 9.93 -2.74
C VAL A 281 -6.60 8.95 -3.57
N HIS A 282 -7.89 9.22 -3.77
CA HIS A 282 -8.79 8.32 -4.50
C HIS A 282 -9.43 8.98 -5.72
N GLY A 283 -9.65 8.21 -6.78
CA GLY A 283 -10.32 8.65 -8.00
C GLY A 283 -10.06 7.69 -9.18
N PRO A 284 -10.84 7.76 -10.27
CA PRO A 284 -10.72 6.82 -11.38
C PRO A 284 -9.32 6.68 -12.00
N GLY A 285 -9.09 5.56 -12.69
CA GLY A 285 -7.89 5.35 -13.50
C GLY A 285 -7.68 6.48 -14.52
N GLY A 286 -6.45 6.95 -14.67
CA GLY A 286 -6.12 8.03 -15.62
C GLY A 286 -6.38 9.47 -15.13
N GLN A 287 -6.80 9.68 -13.88
CA GLN A 287 -6.99 11.04 -13.32
C GLN A 287 -5.69 11.77 -12.90
N GLY A 288 -4.55 11.08 -12.97
CA GLY A 288 -3.24 11.67 -12.66
C GLY A 288 -2.78 11.52 -11.20
N LYS A 289 -3.28 10.53 -10.46
CA LYS A 289 -2.84 10.23 -9.08
C LYS A 289 -1.32 9.99 -8.98
N THR A 290 -0.79 9.07 -9.78
CA THR A 290 0.65 8.78 -9.83
C THR A 290 1.46 10.01 -10.25
N ARG A 291 0.94 10.82 -11.18
CA ARG A 291 1.58 12.09 -11.59
C ARG A 291 1.61 13.11 -10.44
N LEU A 292 0.51 13.23 -9.70
CA LEU A 292 0.40 14.08 -8.51
C LEU A 292 1.42 13.65 -7.44
N ALA A 293 1.57 12.35 -7.20
CA ALA A 293 2.56 11.82 -6.28
C ALA A 293 3.99 12.11 -6.76
N HIS A 294 4.31 11.91 -8.04
CA HIS A 294 5.61 12.31 -8.59
C HIS A 294 5.90 13.80 -8.40
N GLU A 295 4.93 14.68 -8.70
CA GLU A 295 5.09 16.11 -8.47
C GLU A 295 5.32 16.44 -7.00
N LEU A 296 4.58 15.81 -6.07
CA LEU A 296 4.80 15.98 -4.64
C LEU A 296 6.21 15.57 -4.25
N THR A 297 6.67 14.40 -4.71
CA THR A 297 8.02 13.90 -4.42
C THR A 297 9.11 14.83 -4.98
N THR A 298 8.91 15.38 -6.18
CA THR A 298 9.80 16.38 -6.77
C THR A 298 9.85 17.66 -5.95
N ARG A 299 8.71 18.12 -5.40
CA ARG A 299 8.66 19.32 -4.54
C ARG A 299 9.28 19.09 -3.16
N LEU A 300 9.05 17.94 -2.54
CA LEU A 300 9.64 17.59 -1.24
C LEU A 300 11.16 17.33 -1.33
N ALA A 301 11.66 16.95 -2.50
CA ALA A 301 13.09 16.89 -2.75
C ALA A 301 13.77 18.28 -2.79
N ARG A 302 12.99 19.37 -2.96
CA ARG A 302 13.52 20.74 -2.96
C ARG A 302 13.53 21.32 -1.54
N PRO A 303 14.67 21.85 -1.06
CA PRO A 303 14.83 22.28 0.33
C PRO A 303 14.17 23.63 0.70
N ASP A 304 13.54 24.32 -0.26
CA ASP A 304 12.82 25.59 -0.09
C ASP A 304 11.44 25.44 0.57
N THR A 305 10.91 24.22 0.71
CA THR A 305 9.56 23.94 1.21
C THR A 305 9.45 23.74 2.73
N GLN A 306 10.20 24.49 3.56
CA GLN A 306 10.08 24.56 5.05
C GLN A 306 11.03 23.66 5.88
N GLY A 307 12.18 23.26 5.33
CA GLY A 307 13.35 22.84 6.13
C GLY A 307 13.47 21.36 6.53
N ARG A 308 12.43 20.53 6.38
CA ARG A 308 12.51 19.07 6.57
C ARG A 308 12.93 18.39 5.26
N ARG A 309 13.94 17.52 5.32
CA ARG A 309 14.41 16.75 4.15
C ARG A 309 13.86 15.34 4.17
N TRP A 310 12.83 15.15 3.36
CA TRP A 310 12.18 13.87 3.17
C TRP A 310 13.07 12.91 2.38
N ALA A 311 13.28 11.71 2.92
CA ALA A 311 13.60 10.55 2.13
C ALA A 311 12.32 10.02 1.49
N ILE A 312 12.42 9.51 0.26
CA ILE A 312 11.26 9.12 -0.53
C ILE A 312 11.39 7.64 -0.88
N LEU A 313 10.42 6.84 -0.45
CA LEU A 313 10.30 5.43 -0.76
C LEU A 313 9.05 5.19 -1.60
N TRP A 314 9.24 4.89 -2.88
CA TRP A 314 8.18 4.35 -3.73
C TRP A 314 8.12 2.84 -3.50
N LEU A 315 7.15 2.35 -2.73
CA LEU A 315 7.15 0.95 -2.34
C LEU A 315 6.88 0.03 -3.55
N THR A 316 7.71 -1.00 -3.75
CA THR A 316 7.48 -2.03 -4.77
C THR A 316 6.38 -3.01 -4.35
N GLY A 317 5.60 -3.49 -5.33
CA GLY A 317 4.58 -4.51 -5.08
C GLY A 317 5.17 -5.90 -4.80
N SER A 318 6.45 -6.13 -5.15
CA SER A 318 7.14 -7.40 -4.92
C SER A 318 7.72 -7.55 -3.50
N ALA A 319 7.71 -6.49 -2.69
CA ALA A 319 8.29 -6.54 -1.35
C ALA A 319 7.43 -7.42 -0.44
N THR A 320 8.04 -8.42 0.20
CA THR A 320 7.35 -9.20 1.23
C THR A 320 7.08 -8.33 2.46
N PRO A 321 6.03 -8.61 3.25
CA PRO A 321 5.78 -7.86 4.48
C PRO A 321 6.99 -7.83 5.43
N ASP A 322 7.71 -8.95 5.58
CA ASP A 322 8.87 -9.04 6.48
C ASP A 322 10.06 -8.19 6.01
N ALA A 323 10.19 -7.94 4.71
CA ALA A 323 11.24 -7.07 4.19
C ALA A 323 11.06 -5.60 4.62
N LEU A 324 9.88 -5.21 5.12
CA LEU A 324 9.58 -3.86 5.58
C LEU A 324 10.15 -3.54 6.96
N ASP A 325 10.63 -4.53 7.72
CA ASP A 325 11.10 -4.37 9.10
C ASP A 325 12.08 -3.20 9.32
N PRO A 326 13.06 -2.94 8.43
CA PRO A 326 13.99 -1.82 8.59
C PRO A 326 13.31 -0.44 8.62
N VAL A 327 12.08 -0.30 8.13
CA VAL A 327 11.30 0.95 8.23
C VAL A 327 11.14 1.38 9.69
N GLN A 328 11.11 0.42 10.63
CA GLN A 328 10.98 0.67 12.08
C GLN A 328 12.10 1.54 12.68
N ASP A 329 13.28 1.50 12.07
CA ASP A 329 14.51 2.12 12.60
C ASP A 329 14.83 3.46 11.93
N THR A 330 13.85 4.04 11.22
CA THR A 330 14.03 5.27 10.45
C THR A 330 14.32 6.48 11.36
N THR A 331 15.40 7.20 11.05
CA THR A 331 15.92 8.39 11.75
C THR A 331 15.76 9.70 10.97
N ALA A 332 15.28 9.63 9.73
CA ALA A 332 15.00 10.80 8.88
C ALA A 332 13.51 10.85 8.47
N PRO A 333 12.93 12.04 8.23
CA PRO A 333 11.57 12.13 7.69
C PRO A 333 11.40 11.26 6.44
N LEU A 334 10.41 10.36 6.42
CA LEU A 334 10.22 9.38 5.35
C LEU A 334 8.81 9.49 4.77
N LEU A 335 8.72 9.72 3.45
CA LEU A 335 7.48 9.60 2.70
C LEU A 335 7.48 8.23 2.01
N VAL A 336 6.52 7.38 2.35
CA VAL A 336 6.26 6.11 1.68
C VAL A 336 5.07 6.30 0.73
N VAL A 337 5.30 6.12 -0.56
CA VAL A 337 4.25 6.14 -1.58
C VAL A 337 3.87 4.70 -1.90
N VAL A 338 2.60 4.37 -1.69
CA VAL A 338 2.00 3.07 -2.02
C VAL A 338 1.00 3.29 -3.15
N ASP A 339 1.44 3.03 -4.39
CA ASP A 339 0.55 3.04 -5.55
C ASP A 339 -0.25 1.74 -5.61
N TYR A 340 -1.53 1.84 -5.98
CA TYR A 340 -2.51 0.75 -5.88
C TYR A 340 -2.59 0.16 -4.47
N ALA A 341 -2.77 1.01 -3.45
CA ALA A 341 -2.78 0.55 -2.06
C ALA A 341 -3.93 -0.44 -1.75
N GLU A 342 -5.02 -0.40 -2.51
CA GLU A 342 -6.16 -1.32 -2.41
C GLU A 342 -5.80 -2.79 -2.70
N THR A 343 -4.75 -3.03 -3.50
CA THR A 343 -4.25 -4.39 -3.79
C THR A 343 -3.06 -4.80 -2.91
N ARG A 344 -2.68 -3.97 -1.93
CA ARG A 344 -1.46 -4.13 -1.12
C ARG A 344 -1.75 -4.16 0.38
N THR A 345 -2.88 -4.74 0.76
CA THR A 345 -3.39 -4.74 2.14
C THR A 345 -2.42 -5.39 3.13
N THR A 346 -1.74 -6.47 2.77
CA THR A 346 -0.76 -7.16 3.63
C THR A 346 0.47 -6.28 3.91
N GLN A 347 1.04 -5.65 2.88
CA GLN A 347 2.13 -4.69 3.02
C GLN A 347 1.68 -3.48 3.86
N LEU A 348 0.47 -2.96 3.62
CA LEU A 348 -0.08 -1.81 4.34
C LEU A 348 -0.30 -2.12 5.83
N ILE A 349 -0.87 -3.28 6.16
CA ILE A 349 -1.05 -3.73 7.55
C ILE A 349 0.31 -3.80 8.25
N ARG A 350 1.34 -4.38 7.60
CA ARG A 350 2.67 -4.46 8.18
C ARG A 350 3.33 -3.09 8.34
N LEU A 351 3.24 -2.20 7.35
CA LEU A 351 3.72 -0.82 7.46
C LEU A 351 3.09 -0.10 8.65
N LEU A 352 1.77 -0.20 8.82
CA LEU A 352 1.03 0.44 9.90
C LEU A 352 1.49 -0.10 11.27
N GLN A 353 1.63 -1.42 11.41
CA GLN A 353 2.17 -2.04 12.63
C GLN A 353 3.60 -1.57 12.95
N LEU A 354 4.45 -1.42 11.93
CA LEU A 354 5.83 -0.98 12.11
C LEU A 354 5.95 0.53 12.37
N CYS A 355 4.98 1.34 11.94
CA CYS A 355 5.03 2.80 12.09
C CYS A 355 4.34 3.32 13.35
N ASP A 356 3.52 2.50 14.03
CA ASP A 356 2.89 2.81 15.31
C ASP A 356 3.94 2.79 16.45
N ARG A 357 4.70 3.88 16.58
CA ARG A 357 5.88 4.00 17.46
C ARG A 357 5.71 5.07 18.52
N PRO A 358 6.39 4.93 19.68
CA PRO A 358 6.40 5.96 20.70
C PRO A 358 7.02 7.28 20.21
N PRO A 359 6.65 8.42 20.83
CA PRO A 359 7.14 9.74 20.46
C PRO A 359 8.68 9.83 20.47
N GLY A 360 9.26 10.55 19.51
CA GLY A 360 10.73 10.77 19.40
C GLY A 360 11.39 10.19 18.16
N HIS A 361 10.65 9.42 17.35
CA HIS A 361 11.12 8.93 16.04
C HIS A 361 10.91 9.99 14.95
N ALA A 362 11.63 9.84 13.83
CA ALA A 362 11.45 10.73 12.69
C ALA A 362 10.05 10.53 12.04
N PRO A 363 9.44 11.60 11.50
CA PRO A 363 8.09 11.52 11.00
C PRO A 363 7.97 10.64 9.76
N VAL A 364 6.93 9.81 9.71
CA VAL A 364 6.58 8.96 8.57
C VAL A 364 5.27 9.46 7.96
N ARG A 365 5.22 9.52 6.63
CA ARG A 365 4.03 9.89 5.85
C ARG A 365 3.69 8.76 4.90
N LEU A 366 2.45 8.30 4.93
CA LEU A 366 1.96 7.26 4.02
C LEU A 366 1.06 7.90 2.96
N LEU A 367 1.52 7.96 1.71
CA LEU A 367 0.69 8.40 0.58
C LEU A 367 0.11 7.16 -0.12
N LEU A 368 -1.18 6.92 0.09
CA LEU A 368 -1.91 5.78 -0.45
C LEU A 368 -2.69 6.23 -1.68
N LEU A 369 -2.32 5.73 -2.86
CA LEU A 369 -3.03 6.02 -4.10
C LEU A 369 -3.97 4.87 -4.41
N VAL A 370 -5.26 5.15 -4.50
CA VAL A 370 -6.29 4.13 -4.75
C VAL A 370 -7.25 4.58 -5.85
N ARG A 371 -7.89 3.65 -6.55
CA ARG A 371 -8.96 4.03 -7.47
C ARG A 371 -10.25 4.37 -6.73
N THR A 372 -10.63 3.53 -5.78
CA THR A 372 -11.81 3.71 -4.92
C THR A 372 -11.50 3.32 -3.48
N VAL A 373 -12.17 3.99 -2.54
CA VAL A 373 -12.23 3.53 -1.16
C VAL A 373 -13.32 2.46 -1.13
N GLY A 374 -12.94 1.23 -0.82
CA GLY A 374 -13.81 0.06 -0.85
C GLY A 374 -13.56 -0.86 0.34
N GLU A 375 -13.92 -2.13 0.21
CA GLU A 375 -13.88 -3.10 1.32
C GLU A 375 -12.48 -3.31 1.92
N TRP A 376 -11.43 -3.12 1.12
CA TRP A 376 -10.03 -3.16 1.59
C TRP A 376 -9.79 -2.21 2.79
N TRP A 377 -10.49 -1.07 2.83
CA TRP A 377 -10.39 -0.08 3.90
C TRP A 377 -10.84 -0.69 5.24
N ASP A 378 -12.00 -1.37 5.24
CA ASP A 378 -12.55 -2.01 6.42
C ASP A 378 -11.68 -3.19 6.87
N GLN A 379 -11.12 -3.95 5.92
CA GLN A 379 -10.22 -5.07 6.21
C GLN A 379 -8.92 -4.60 6.88
N VAL A 380 -8.25 -3.58 6.32
CA VAL A 380 -7.01 -3.04 6.88
C VAL A 380 -7.28 -2.41 8.25
N ASN A 381 -8.38 -1.68 8.40
CA ASN A 381 -8.77 -1.11 9.68
C ASN A 381 -9.07 -2.20 10.71
N THR A 382 -9.86 -3.21 10.38
CA THR A 382 -10.12 -4.33 11.31
C THR A 382 -8.82 -5.01 11.75
N ALA A 383 -7.88 -5.22 10.82
CA ALA A 383 -6.60 -5.88 11.10
C ALA A 383 -5.60 -5.03 11.91
N THR A 384 -5.66 -3.70 11.80
CA THR A 384 -4.73 -2.77 12.46
C THR A 384 -5.32 -2.11 13.71
N GLY A 385 -6.54 -2.50 14.06
CA GLY A 385 -7.32 -1.80 15.07
C GLY A 385 -7.52 -0.33 14.67
N TYR A 386 -8.09 -0.11 13.49
CA TYR A 386 -8.48 1.12 12.81
C TYR A 386 -7.47 2.27 12.84
N LEU A 387 -6.19 1.95 13.08
CA LEU A 387 -5.10 2.92 13.04
C LEU A 387 -5.08 3.69 11.72
N LEU A 388 -5.34 3.02 10.59
CA LEU A 388 -5.38 3.69 9.30
C LEU A 388 -6.47 4.77 9.27
N ALA A 389 -7.69 4.47 9.73
CA ALA A 389 -8.77 5.44 9.80
C ALA A 389 -8.39 6.66 10.67
N ASP A 390 -7.74 6.42 11.82
CA ASP A 390 -7.31 7.47 12.75
C ASP A 390 -6.33 8.47 12.12
N ILE A 391 -5.36 7.96 11.34
CA ILE A 391 -4.26 8.78 10.81
C ILE A 391 -4.50 9.28 9.38
N ALA A 392 -5.49 8.74 8.68
CA ALA A 392 -5.69 8.97 7.26
C ALA A 392 -6.66 10.11 6.95
N GLN A 393 -6.22 11.02 6.09
CA GLN A 393 -7.11 11.98 5.44
C GLN A 393 -7.48 11.48 4.05
N GLN A 394 -8.77 11.53 3.69
CA GLN A 394 -9.22 11.19 2.35
C GLN A 394 -9.21 12.43 1.45
N LEU A 395 -8.58 12.29 0.27
CA LEU A 395 -8.46 13.34 -0.72
C LEU A 395 -9.02 12.85 -2.07
N PRO A 396 -10.28 13.18 -2.40
CA PRO A 396 -10.82 12.87 -3.71
C PRO A 396 -10.06 13.64 -4.79
N LEU A 397 -9.74 12.97 -5.88
CA LEU A 397 -9.07 13.57 -7.03
C LEU A 397 -10.08 13.73 -8.19
N PRO A 398 -10.76 14.89 -8.31
CA PRO A 398 -11.73 15.11 -9.37
C PRO A 398 -11.07 15.23 -10.75
N SER A 399 -11.89 15.21 -11.79
CA SER A 399 -11.45 15.49 -13.16
C SER A 399 -10.72 16.83 -13.24
N LEU A 400 -9.55 16.83 -13.90
CA LEU A 400 -8.77 18.05 -14.16
C LEU A 400 -9.54 19.03 -15.06
N ALA A 401 -10.29 18.48 -16.02
CA ALA A 401 -11.00 19.21 -17.04
C ALA A 401 -12.49 18.78 -17.09
N PRO A 402 -13.30 19.19 -16.11
CA PRO A 402 -14.68 18.71 -15.99
C PRO A 402 -15.61 19.26 -17.09
N ARG A 403 -15.24 20.37 -17.74
CA ARG A 403 -16.02 21.03 -18.80
C ARG A 403 -15.34 20.86 -20.16
N VAL A 404 -16.13 20.76 -21.24
CA VAL A 404 -15.61 20.59 -22.61
C VAL A 404 -14.55 21.65 -22.96
N VAL A 405 -14.79 22.92 -22.65
CA VAL A 405 -13.81 24.01 -22.90
C VAL A 405 -12.48 23.76 -22.18
N ALA A 406 -12.53 23.27 -20.94
CA ALA A 406 -11.31 22.93 -20.20
C ALA A 406 -10.60 21.72 -20.83
N ARG A 407 -11.35 20.74 -21.38
CA ARG A 407 -10.77 19.57 -22.08
C ARG A 407 -10.07 19.99 -23.36
N THR A 408 -10.64 20.93 -24.12
CA THR A 408 -10.00 21.49 -25.31
C THR A 408 -8.71 22.23 -24.95
N GLN A 409 -8.70 23.00 -23.86
CA GLN A 409 -7.49 23.68 -23.40
C GLN A 409 -6.42 22.67 -22.94
N GLU A 410 -6.82 21.62 -22.23
CA GLU A 410 -5.92 20.53 -21.83
C GLU A 410 -5.34 19.82 -23.05
N TYR A 411 -6.17 19.50 -24.05
CA TYR A 411 -5.76 18.89 -25.30
C TYR A 411 -4.66 19.71 -25.99
N ARG A 412 -4.87 21.02 -26.16
CA ARG A 412 -3.86 21.90 -26.80
C ARG A 412 -2.57 21.99 -25.99
N THR A 413 -2.67 22.04 -24.66
CA THR A 413 -1.50 22.04 -23.77
C THR A 413 -0.70 20.75 -23.90
N ALA A 414 -1.38 19.61 -23.93
CA ALA A 414 -0.77 18.31 -24.16
C ALA A 414 -0.15 18.22 -25.56
N LEU A 415 -0.84 18.73 -26.58
CA LEU A 415 -0.39 18.73 -27.98
C LEU A 415 0.98 19.41 -28.13
N GLY A 416 1.14 20.62 -27.58
CA GLY A 416 2.41 21.36 -27.64
C GLY A 416 3.55 20.64 -26.91
N HIS A 417 3.33 20.19 -25.67
CA HIS A 417 4.37 19.50 -24.91
C HIS A 417 4.76 18.14 -25.53
N LEU A 418 3.80 17.39 -26.06
CA LEU A 418 4.05 16.12 -26.74
C LEU A 418 4.77 16.32 -28.07
N ALA A 419 4.39 17.35 -28.85
CA ALA A 419 5.08 17.72 -30.09
C ALA A 419 6.56 18.00 -29.86
N SER A 420 6.89 18.78 -28.81
CA SER A 420 8.28 19.07 -28.46
C SER A 420 9.05 17.83 -27.97
N ALA A 421 8.39 16.81 -27.42
CA ALA A 421 9.01 15.60 -26.91
C ALA A 421 9.13 14.46 -27.93
N LEU A 422 8.30 14.45 -28.98
CA LEU A 422 8.27 13.43 -30.01
C LEU A 422 9.58 13.20 -30.77
N PRO A 423 10.45 14.21 -31.02
CA PRO A 423 11.77 13.98 -31.62
C PRO A 423 12.65 12.97 -30.86
N ALA A 424 12.46 12.83 -29.55
CA ALA A 424 13.18 11.86 -28.72
C ALA A 424 12.58 10.44 -28.80
N ALA A 425 11.37 10.29 -29.35
CA ALA A 425 10.73 9.00 -29.59
C ALA A 425 11.10 8.46 -30.97
N ARG A 426 11.22 7.13 -31.09
CA ARG A 426 11.37 6.42 -32.35
C ARG A 426 10.02 6.34 -33.05
N THR A 427 9.79 7.27 -33.96
CA THR A 427 8.64 7.27 -34.86
C THR A 427 9.05 6.82 -36.27
N PRO A 428 8.19 6.09 -37.03
CA PRO A 428 8.51 5.66 -38.39
C PRO A 428 8.77 6.80 -39.38
N HIS A 429 8.13 7.96 -39.14
CA HIS A 429 8.19 9.12 -40.02
C HIS A 429 8.61 10.35 -39.20
N PRO A 430 9.88 10.79 -39.29
CA PRO A 430 10.30 12.06 -38.71
C PRO A 430 9.51 13.21 -39.34
N ALA A 431 9.00 14.12 -38.53
CA ALA A 431 8.22 15.27 -38.96
C ALA A 431 8.63 16.51 -38.14
N ASP A 432 8.27 17.68 -38.66
CA ASP A 432 8.25 18.91 -37.85
C ASP A 432 6.98 18.87 -36.98
N TRP A 433 7.14 18.37 -35.75
CA TRP A 433 6.00 18.10 -34.87
C TRP A 433 5.29 19.36 -34.40
N ASP A 434 5.98 20.49 -34.30
CA ASP A 434 5.36 21.78 -33.95
C ASP A 434 4.46 22.24 -35.11
N GLN A 435 4.92 22.11 -36.36
CA GLN A 435 4.09 22.39 -37.53
C GLN A 435 2.88 21.45 -37.64
N VAL A 436 3.06 20.17 -37.33
CA VAL A 436 1.96 19.19 -37.30
C VAL A 436 0.94 19.56 -36.23
N ALA A 437 1.39 19.94 -35.03
CA ALA A 437 0.53 20.37 -33.93
C ALA A 437 -0.32 21.60 -34.31
N ASP A 438 0.31 22.62 -34.91
CA ASP A 438 -0.37 23.85 -35.34
C ASP A 438 -1.42 23.61 -36.45
N GLY A 439 -1.24 22.55 -37.24
CA GLY A 439 -2.16 22.17 -38.32
C GLY A 439 -3.38 21.35 -37.89
N LEU A 440 -3.41 20.85 -36.65
CA LEU A 440 -4.50 20.01 -36.14
C LEU A 440 -5.69 20.85 -35.66
N ALA A 441 -6.90 20.47 -36.11
CA ALA A 441 -8.14 21.06 -35.63
C ALA A 441 -8.54 20.48 -34.26
N ASP A 442 -9.25 21.27 -33.45
CA ASP A 442 -9.74 20.78 -32.15
C ASP A 442 -10.73 19.61 -32.36
N PRO A 443 -10.53 18.47 -31.68
CA PRO A 443 -11.46 17.36 -31.73
C PRO A 443 -12.70 17.64 -30.87
N ASP A 444 -13.77 16.88 -31.13
CA ASP A 444 -14.92 16.82 -30.23
C ASP A 444 -14.56 16.03 -28.96
N LEU A 445 -14.56 16.72 -27.82
CA LEU A 445 -14.24 16.17 -26.48
C LEU A 445 -15.45 16.21 -25.54
N SER A 446 -16.67 16.20 -26.09
CA SER A 446 -17.92 16.26 -25.31
C SER A 446 -18.30 14.95 -24.61
N GLY A 447 -17.86 13.81 -25.14
CA GLY A 447 -18.12 12.48 -24.57
C GLY A 447 -17.57 12.24 -23.16
N ALA A 448 -18.11 11.22 -22.48
CA ALA A 448 -17.71 10.84 -21.12
C ALA A 448 -16.32 10.17 -21.08
N GLU A 449 -15.90 9.55 -22.18
CA GLU A 449 -14.58 8.92 -22.34
C GLU A 449 -13.40 9.91 -22.16
N TRP A 450 -13.66 11.21 -22.25
CA TRP A 450 -12.70 12.30 -22.09
C TRP A 450 -12.65 12.89 -20.66
N GLU A 451 -13.35 12.30 -19.70
CA GLU A 451 -13.39 12.78 -18.30
C GLU A 451 -12.05 12.66 -17.57
N THR A 452 -11.16 11.79 -18.03
CA THR A 452 -9.84 11.59 -17.43
C THR A 452 -8.77 12.35 -18.22
N VAL A 453 -7.82 12.96 -17.51
CA VAL A 453 -6.71 13.69 -18.14
C VAL A 453 -5.89 12.79 -19.06
N LEU A 454 -5.69 11.52 -18.69
CA LEU A 454 -4.97 10.57 -19.52
C LEU A 454 -5.67 10.30 -20.87
N SER A 455 -7.01 10.22 -20.91
CA SER A 455 -7.75 10.08 -22.17
C SER A 455 -7.46 11.24 -23.12
N VAL A 456 -7.43 12.47 -22.59
CA VAL A 456 -7.15 13.69 -23.38
C VAL A 456 -5.70 13.70 -23.88
N HIS A 457 -4.74 13.26 -23.05
CA HIS A 457 -3.33 13.15 -23.45
C HIS A 457 -3.11 12.06 -24.51
N MET A 458 -3.77 10.91 -24.37
CA MET A 458 -3.77 9.86 -25.39
C MET A 458 -4.35 10.37 -26.71
N ARG A 459 -5.41 11.18 -26.65
CA ARG A 459 -6.02 11.79 -27.84
C ARG A 459 -5.06 12.73 -28.56
N ALA A 460 -4.39 13.61 -27.82
CA ALA A 460 -3.38 14.52 -28.38
C ALA A 460 -2.22 13.75 -29.02
N LEU A 461 -1.68 12.74 -28.33
CA LEU A 461 -0.61 11.91 -28.87
C LEU A 461 -1.04 11.15 -30.13
N ALA A 462 -2.21 10.52 -30.11
CA ALA A 462 -2.73 9.78 -31.26
C ALA A 462 -2.94 10.69 -32.47
N ASP A 463 -3.48 11.91 -32.28
CA ASP A 463 -3.71 12.85 -33.38
C ASP A 463 -2.40 13.33 -34.02
N LEU A 464 -1.37 13.65 -33.22
CA LEU A 464 -0.03 13.99 -33.74
C LEU A 464 0.53 12.85 -34.58
N LEU A 465 0.52 11.64 -34.03
CA LEU A 465 1.13 10.50 -34.68
C LEU A 465 0.35 10.07 -35.94
N ASP A 466 -0.98 10.17 -35.95
CA ASP A 466 -1.83 9.86 -37.11
C ASP A 466 -1.66 10.87 -38.25
N ALA A 467 -1.43 12.16 -37.95
CA ALA A 467 -1.26 13.21 -38.97
C ALA A 467 -0.06 12.97 -39.90
N THR A 468 0.94 12.19 -39.46
CA THR A 468 2.13 11.87 -40.27
C THR A 468 1.93 10.64 -41.18
N GLN A 469 0.79 9.94 -41.06
CA GLN A 469 0.51 8.73 -41.83
C GLN A 469 -0.16 9.05 -43.17
N HIS A 470 0.46 8.64 -44.27
CA HIS A 470 -0.04 8.86 -45.64
C HIS A 470 -1.06 7.80 -46.12
N SER A 471 -1.44 6.83 -45.28
CA SER A 471 -2.30 5.71 -45.67
C SER A 471 -3.60 5.69 -44.87
N THR A 472 -4.72 5.66 -45.59
CA THR A 472 -6.08 5.40 -45.13
C THR A 472 -6.30 3.96 -44.65
N ALA A 473 -5.28 3.33 -44.03
CA ALA A 473 -5.51 2.17 -43.18
C ALA A 473 -6.05 2.69 -41.85
N ILE A 474 -7.31 3.16 -41.89
CA ILE A 474 -8.09 3.55 -40.72
C ILE A 474 -7.89 2.44 -39.68
N THR A 475 -7.31 2.78 -38.53
CA THR A 475 -7.29 1.88 -37.39
C THR A 475 -8.71 1.39 -37.19
N SER A 476 -8.97 0.09 -37.33
CA SER A 476 -10.32 -0.48 -37.19
C SER A 476 -10.91 -0.27 -35.79
N ASP A 477 -10.06 0.18 -34.87
CA ASP A 477 -10.37 0.50 -33.50
C ASP A 477 -10.70 1.99 -33.35
N SER A 478 -11.92 2.27 -32.89
CA SER A 478 -12.38 3.63 -32.63
C SER A 478 -11.92 4.17 -31.27
N ALA A 479 -11.43 3.30 -30.37
CA ALA A 479 -10.94 3.71 -29.06
C ALA A 479 -9.57 4.39 -29.16
N VAL A 480 -9.33 5.38 -28.31
CA VAL A 480 -8.07 6.14 -28.32
C VAL A 480 -6.88 5.28 -27.89
N GLU A 481 -7.10 4.35 -26.96
CA GLU A 481 -6.12 3.37 -26.53
C GLU A 481 -5.64 2.50 -27.71
N GLY A 482 -6.57 2.04 -28.54
CA GLY A 482 -6.28 1.26 -29.75
C GLY A 482 -5.45 2.01 -30.78
N ARG A 483 -5.72 3.31 -30.97
CA ARG A 483 -4.92 4.18 -31.86
C ARG A 483 -3.48 4.30 -31.37
N VAL A 484 -3.27 4.59 -30.07
CA VAL A 484 -1.91 4.66 -29.49
C VAL A 484 -1.21 3.30 -29.59
N LEU A 485 -1.91 2.20 -29.29
CA LEU A 485 -1.36 0.85 -29.42
C LEU A 485 -0.96 0.51 -30.86
N ALA A 486 -1.67 1.00 -31.88
CA ALA A 486 -1.28 0.77 -33.27
C ALA A 486 0.08 1.42 -33.62
N HIS A 487 0.43 2.54 -32.97
CA HIS A 487 1.77 3.12 -33.06
C HIS A 487 2.79 2.31 -32.28
N GLU A 488 2.43 1.88 -31.07
CA GLU A 488 3.28 1.05 -30.22
C GLU A 488 3.61 -0.30 -30.88
N PHE A 489 2.64 -0.94 -31.55
CA PHE A 489 2.85 -2.18 -32.32
C PHE A 489 3.82 -2.01 -33.49
N ARG A 490 3.84 -0.83 -34.14
CA ARG A 490 4.84 -0.53 -35.17
C ARG A 490 6.23 -0.41 -34.58
N TYR A 491 6.34 0.22 -33.41
CA TYR A 491 7.59 0.25 -32.66
C TYR A 491 8.06 -1.16 -32.26
N TRP A 492 7.15 -2.04 -31.80
CA TRP A 492 7.46 -3.44 -31.51
C TRP A 492 7.94 -4.19 -32.74
N ASN A 493 7.27 -4.05 -33.89
CA ASN A 493 7.69 -4.68 -35.13
C ASN A 493 9.07 -4.19 -35.59
N GLN A 494 9.32 -2.87 -35.54
CA GLN A 494 10.60 -2.30 -35.95
C GLN A 494 11.75 -2.77 -35.06
N THR A 495 11.52 -2.87 -33.74
CA THR A 495 12.52 -3.39 -32.80
C THR A 495 12.72 -4.88 -32.97
N ALA A 496 11.66 -5.66 -33.21
CA ALA A 496 11.73 -7.09 -33.50
C ALA A 496 12.64 -7.36 -34.73
N THR A 497 12.48 -6.58 -35.80
CA THR A 497 13.37 -6.65 -36.98
C THR A 497 14.85 -6.45 -36.62
N ALA A 498 15.17 -5.54 -35.69
CA ALA A 498 16.55 -5.31 -35.25
C ALA A 498 17.17 -6.52 -34.49
N TYR A 499 16.33 -7.39 -33.93
CA TYR A 499 16.74 -8.65 -33.29
C TYR A 499 16.68 -9.84 -34.25
N GLY A 500 16.46 -9.60 -35.55
CA GLY A 500 16.32 -10.64 -36.58
C GLY A 500 14.97 -11.36 -36.53
N LEU A 501 13.94 -10.75 -35.91
CA LEU A 501 12.57 -11.27 -35.82
C LEU A 501 11.67 -10.62 -36.90
N ASP A 502 12.08 -10.69 -38.16
CA ASP A 502 11.50 -9.97 -39.31
C ASP A 502 10.42 -10.74 -40.09
N ASP A 503 9.96 -11.88 -39.56
CA ASP A 503 8.93 -12.71 -40.19
C ASP A 503 7.52 -12.13 -39.96
N SER A 504 6.79 -11.88 -41.04
CA SER A 504 5.41 -11.38 -40.98
C SER A 504 4.47 -12.34 -40.24
N ASP A 505 4.75 -13.64 -40.28
CA ASP A 505 3.94 -14.66 -39.63
C ASP A 505 4.11 -14.66 -38.09
N LEU A 506 5.17 -14.03 -37.58
CA LEU A 506 5.43 -13.90 -36.14
C LEU A 506 4.78 -12.69 -35.49
N ALA A 507 4.22 -11.74 -36.26
CA ALA A 507 3.72 -10.49 -35.69
C ALA A 507 2.58 -10.67 -34.66
N GLN A 508 1.68 -11.64 -34.86
CA GLN A 508 0.65 -11.97 -33.86
C GLN A 508 1.20 -12.84 -32.72
N PRO A 509 1.94 -13.95 -32.98
CA PRO A 509 2.61 -14.71 -31.94
C PRO A 509 3.44 -13.85 -30.96
N LEU A 510 4.17 -12.85 -31.45
CA LEU A 510 4.96 -11.95 -30.60
C LEU A 510 4.06 -11.07 -29.70
N ARG A 511 2.85 -10.70 -30.14
CA ARG A 511 1.89 -9.98 -29.29
C ARG A 511 1.31 -10.90 -28.22
N ASP A 512 1.05 -12.15 -28.55
CA ASP A 512 0.54 -13.13 -27.58
C ASP A 512 1.62 -13.46 -26.54
N VAL A 513 2.90 -13.56 -26.96
CA VAL A 513 4.05 -13.59 -26.04
C VAL A 513 4.10 -12.34 -25.17
N LEU A 514 3.95 -11.14 -25.73
CA LEU A 514 3.94 -9.89 -24.95
C LEU A 514 2.80 -9.86 -23.91
N ALA A 515 1.64 -10.45 -24.22
CA ALA A 515 0.54 -10.56 -23.27
C ALA A 515 0.89 -11.48 -22.09
N LEU A 516 1.51 -12.63 -22.36
CA LEU A 516 1.99 -13.56 -21.33
C LEU A 516 3.03 -12.90 -20.43
N VAL A 517 4.06 -12.28 -21.01
CA VAL A 517 5.18 -11.68 -20.24
C VAL A 517 4.78 -10.42 -19.44
N PHE A 518 3.74 -9.68 -19.85
CA PHE A 518 3.24 -8.55 -19.06
C PHE A 518 2.36 -8.97 -17.88
N ALA A 519 1.71 -10.13 -17.99
CA ALA A 519 0.84 -10.67 -16.96
C ALA A 519 1.57 -11.59 -15.97
N LEU A 520 2.59 -12.33 -16.43
CA LEU A 520 3.38 -13.28 -15.63
C LEU A 520 4.77 -12.71 -15.36
N THR A 521 5.27 -12.91 -14.14
CA THR A 521 6.52 -12.29 -13.66
C THR A 521 7.60 -13.33 -13.30
N PRO A 522 8.30 -13.91 -14.30
CA PRO A 522 9.39 -14.85 -14.00
C PRO A 522 10.52 -14.15 -13.25
N ALA A 523 11.05 -14.83 -12.24
CA ALA A 523 12.09 -14.33 -11.35
C ALA A 523 13.49 -14.42 -11.99
N ASP A 524 13.71 -15.36 -12.91
CA ASP A 524 15.01 -15.58 -13.53
C ASP A 524 14.92 -16.01 -15.00
N VAL A 525 16.10 -16.25 -15.58
CA VAL A 525 16.25 -16.66 -16.97
C VAL A 525 15.66 -18.04 -17.23
N GLU A 526 15.71 -18.96 -16.26
CA GLU A 526 15.22 -20.33 -16.40
C GLU A 526 13.68 -20.34 -16.47
N GLU A 527 13.02 -19.65 -15.54
CA GLU A 527 11.57 -19.47 -15.56
C GLU A 527 11.10 -18.74 -16.82
N ALA A 528 11.86 -17.73 -17.28
CA ALA A 528 11.56 -17.02 -18.52
C ALA A 528 11.67 -17.93 -19.77
N ASP A 529 12.70 -18.77 -19.84
CA ASP A 529 12.88 -19.72 -20.93
C ASP A 529 11.84 -20.86 -20.86
N GLU A 530 11.39 -21.27 -19.67
CA GLU A 530 10.28 -22.23 -19.47
C GLU A 530 8.93 -21.66 -19.93
N LEU A 531 8.64 -20.39 -19.62
CA LEU A 531 7.45 -19.70 -20.09
C LEU A 531 7.39 -19.65 -21.62
N LEU A 532 8.48 -19.22 -22.28
CA LEU A 532 8.59 -19.23 -23.74
C LEU A 532 8.64 -20.66 -24.31
N GLY A 533 9.12 -21.61 -23.52
CA GLY A 533 9.17 -23.04 -23.81
C GLY A 533 7.77 -23.63 -23.99
N SER A 534 6.89 -23.35 -23.04
CA SER A 534 5.51 -23.84 -22.92
C SER A 534 4.47 -23.03 -23.71
N THR A 535 4.86 -21.87 -24.26
CA THR A 535 3.97 -21.02 -25.05
C THR A 535 3.57 -21.68 -26.38
N ALA A 536 2.28 -22.01 -26.55
CA ALA A 536 1.76 -22.72 -27.72
C ALA A 536 2.04 -22.01 -29.07
N VAL A 537 1.99 -20.67 -29.11
CA VAL A 537 2.29 -19.90 -30.33
C VAL A 537 3.77 -19.97 -30.76
N LEU A 538 4.65 -20.47 -29.89
CA LEU A 538 6.07 -20.72 -30.17
C LEU A 538 6.39 -22.21 -30.36
N GLU A 539 5.38 -23.06 -30.49
CA GLU A 539 5.57 -24.48 -30.79
C GLU A 539 6.30 -24.64 -32.14
N GLY A 540 7.30 -25.54 -32.18
CA GLY A 540 8.12 -25.76 -33.37
C GLY A 540 9.22 -24.72 -33.62
N GLN A 541 9.28 -23.61 -32.86
CA GLN A 541 10.37 -22.63 -32.95
C GLN A 541 11.66 -23.17 -32.31
N THR A 542 12.81 -22.83 -32.91
CA THR A 542 14.12 -23.27 -32.39
C THR A 542 14.47 -22.60 -31.06
N THR A 543 15.29 -23.25 -30.24
CA THR A 543 15.81 -22.68 -28.98
C THR A 543 16.52 -21.35 -29.21
N ALA A 544 17.27 -21.22 -30.30
CA ALA A 544 17.93 -19.96 -30.67
C ALA A 544 16.91 -18.83 -30.93
N ARG A 545 15.76 -19.15 -31.52
CA ARG A 545 14.69 -18.19 -31.77
C ARG A 545 14.00 -17.76 -30.48
N LYS A 546 13.69 -18.70 -29.58
CA LYS A 546 13.12 -18.41 -28.26
C LYS A 546 14.07 -17.52 -27.43
N HIS A 547 15.38 -17.80 -27.50
CA HIS A 547 16.41 -16.96 -26.90
C HIS A 547 16.44 -15.53 -27.50
N GLN A 548 16.31 -15.38 -28.82
CA GLN A 548 16.20 -14.06 -29.47
C GLN A 548 14.96 -13.29 -28.99
N ILE A 549 13.82 -13.97 -28.84
CA ILE A 549 12.58 -13.38 -28.31
C ILE A 549 12.80 -12.90 -26.87
N ARG A 550 13.42 -13.71 -26.00
CA ARG A 550 13.76 -13.30 -24.62
C ARG A 550 14.61 -12.04 -24.59
N LEU A 551 15.67 -11.99 -25.40
CA LEU A 551 16.54 -10.81 -25.50
C LEU A 551 15.79 -9.58 -26.04
N TRP A 552 14.89 -9.78 -27.00
CA TRP A 552 14.06 -8.70 -27.55
C TRP A 552 13.10 -8.16 -26.50
N VAL A 553 12.35 -9.01 -25.79
CA VAL A 553 11.41 -8.60 -24.72
C VAL A 553 12.14 -7.83 -23.61
N SER A 554 13.29 -8.36 -23.15
CA SER A 554 14.10 -7.73 -22.11
C SER A 554 14.65 -6.37 -22.56
N GLY A 555 15.00 -6.22 -23.83
CA GLY A 555 15.44 -4.94 -24.41
C GLY A 555 14.29 -3.96 -24.68
N LEU A 556 13.08 -4.48 -24.94
CA LEU A 556 11.90 -3.67 -25.26
C LEU A 556 11.32 -3.01 -24.00
N TYR A 557 11.23 -3.79 -22.91
CA TYR A 557 10.76 -3.34 -21.60
C TYR A 557 11.77 -3.74 -20.53
N PRO A 558 12.90 -3.02 -20.38
CA PRO A 558 13.87 -3.28 -19.32
C PRO A 558 13.31 -2.91 -17.94
N THR A 559 13.90 -3.49 -16.89
CA THR A 559 13.53 -3.29 -15.49
C THR A 559 14.77 -3.16 -14.61
N ASP A 560 14.64 -2.40 -13.52
CA ASP A 560 15.71 -2.12 -12.54
C ASP A 560 15.74 -3.08 -11.35
N GLY A 561 14.76 -3.99 -11.26
CA GLY A 561 14.60 -4.93 -10.15
C GLY A 561 14.97 -6.37 -10.51
N GLU A 562 14.66 -7.30 -9.61
CA GLU A 562 14.89 -8.75 -9.80
C GLU A 562 14.00 -9.37 -10.89
N GLN A 563 13.02 -8.64 -11.43
CA GLN A 563 12.19 -9.13 -12.52
C GLN A 563 12.98 -9.21 -13.83
N MET A 564 12.62 -10.13 -14.72
CA MET A 564 13.27 -10.26 -16.03
C MET A 564 12.93 -9.13 -17.01
N TRP A 565 11.72 -8.58 -16.92
CA TRP A 565 11.23 -7.54 -17.82
C TRP A 565 10.16 -6.67 -17.15
N GLY A 566 10.02 -5.44 -17.63
CA GLY A 566 8.92 -4.54 -17.33
C GLY A 566 7.69 -4.82 -18.18
N HIS A 567 6.75 -3.88 -18.18
CA HIS A 567 5.48 -4.01 -18.90
C HIS A 567 5.08 -2.70 -19.60
N LEU A 568 4.11 -2.82 -20.49
CA LEU A 568 3.49 -1.69 -21.19
C LEU A 568 2.89 -0.69 -20.19
N GLN A 569 3.24 0.59 -20.38
CA GLN A 569 2.76 1.71 -19.58
C GLN A 569 2.23 2.81 -20.53
N PRO A 570 1.25 3.63 -20.09
CA PRO A 570 0.52 3.57 -18.82
C PRO A 570 -0.37 2.32 -18.69
N ASP A 571 -0.66 1.89 -17.47
CA ASP A 571 -1.47 0.69 -17.16
C ASP A 571 -2.77 0.60 -17.96
N ARG A 572 -3.40 1.74 -18.28
CA ARG A 572 -4.63 1.77 -19.08
C ARG A 572 -4.45 1.21 -20.49
N LEU A 573 -3.26 1.39 -21.11
CA LEU A 573 -2.93 0.75 -22.39
C LEU A 573 -2.68 -0.76 -22.22
N LEU A 574 -2.08 -1.17 -21.10
CA LEU A 574 -1.86 -2.58 -20.78
C LEU A 574 -3.19 -3.31 -20.55
N GLU A 575 -4.08 -2.75 -19.74
CA GLU A 575 -5.43 -3.24 -19.47
C GLU A 575 -6.20 -3.41 -20.78
N TYR A 576 -6.17 -2.37 -21.64
CA TYR A 576 -6.84 -2.41 -22.93
C TYR A 576 -6.25 -3.47 -23.87
N PHE A 577 -4.91 -3.55 -23.95
CA PHE A 577 -4.20 -4.55 -24.74
C PHE A 577 -4.54 -5.98 -24.30
N LEU A 578 -4.45 -6.28 -23.00
CA LEU A 578 -4.76 -7.60 -22.45
C LEU A 578 -6.24 -7.94 -22.66
N GLY A 579 -7.16 -6.99 -22.47
CA GLY A 579 -8.58 -7.19 -22.75
C GLY A 579 -8.85 -7.59 -24.21
N GLN A 580 -8.19 -6.93 -25.17
CA GLN A 580 -8.27 -7.32 -26.58
C GLN A 580 -7.68 -8.72 -26.86
N ARG A 581 -6.64 -9.13 -26.13
CA ARG A 581 -6.06 -10.47 -26.24
C ARG A 581 -7.00 -11.52 -25.68
N LEU A 582 -7.60 -11.30 -24.52
CA LEU A 582 -8.57 -12.23 -23.94
C LEU A 582 -9.80 -12.43 -24.82
N GLN A 583 -10.29 -11.37 -25.48
CA GLN A 583 -11.40 -11.49 -26.45
C GLN A 583 -11.01 -12.28 -27.70
N ARG A 584 -9.77 -12.13 -28.16
CA ARG A 584 -9.28 -12.80 -29.38
C ARG A 584 -8.96 -14.26 -29.12
N ASP A 585 -8.28 -14.55 -28.02
CA ASP A 585 -7.90 -15.90 -27.59
C ASP A 585 -8.17 -16.09 -26.08
N PRO A 586 -9.37 -16.59 -25.73
CA PRO A 586 -9.75 -16.85 -24.34
C PRO A 586 -9.02 -18.02 -23.68
N ALA A 587 -8.16 -18.73 -24.41
CA ALA A 587 -7.39 -19.88 -23.91
C ALA A 587 -5.88 -19.58 -23.83
N LEU A 588 -5.45 -18.34 -24.14
CA LEU A 588 -4.04 -17.96 -24.20
C LEU A 588 -3.25 -18.33 -22.92
N PHE A 589 -3.87 -18.18 -21.75
CA PHE A 589 -3.23 -18.46 -20.46
C PHE A 589 -3.40 -19.91 -20.01
N ASP A 590 -4.34 -20.68 -20.58
CA ASP A 590 -4.69 -22.03 -20.12
C ASP A 590 -3.47 -22.96 -19.93
N PRO A 591 -2.47 -23.00 -20.83
CA PRO A 591 -1.29 -23.86 -20.67
C PRO A 591 -0.38 -23.50 -19.49
N HIS A 592 -0.53 -22.29 -18.92
CA HIS A 592 0.36 -21.74 -17.90
C HIS A 592 -0.29 -21.72 -16.51
N LEU A 593 -1.58 -22.07 -16.39
CA LEU A 593 -2.31 -21.97 -15.11
C LEU A 593 -2.02 -23.12 -14.14
N ASP A 594 -1.49 -24.25 -14.61
CA ASP A 594 -1.15 -25.38 -13.73
C ASP A 594 0.05 -25.08 -12.82
N THR A 595 0.95 -24.21 -13.27
CA THR A 595 2.18 -23.81 -12.55
C THR A 595 2.16 -22.35 -12.08
N ILE A 596 1.03 -21.65 -12.24
CA ILE A 596 0.92 -20.23 -11.89
C ILE A 596 1.14 -20.00 -10.39
N THR A 597 1.93 -18.99 -10.07
CA THR A 597 2.12 -18.55 -8.69
C THR A 597 0.85 -17.84 -8.19
N THR A 598 0.65 -17.79 -6.86
CA THR A 598 -0.47 -17.02 -6.28
C THR A 598 -0.40 -15.54 -6.66
N ALA A 599 0.81 -14.96 -6.69
CA ALA A 599 1.03 -13.57 -7.07
C ALA A 599 0.68 -13.30 -8.54
N ASP A 600 1.10 -14.17 -9.46
CA ASP A 600 0.76 -14.02 -10.88
C ASP A 600 -0.73 -14.25 -11.14
N ALA A 601 -1.37 -15.17 -10.41
CA ALA A 601 -2.82 -15.39 -10.51
C ALA A 601 -3.60 -14.15 -10.08
N GLU A 602 -3.26 -13.54 -8.95
CA GLU A 602 -3.85 -12.28 -8.48
C GLU A 602 -3.59 -11.13 -9.46
N ARG A 603 -2.38 -11.02 -9.99
CA ARG A 603 -2.02 -10.02 -11.00
C ARG A 603 -2.83 -10.18 -12.28
N LEU A 604 -2.92 -11.40 -12.82
CA LEU A 604 -3.69 -11.72 -14.03
C LEU A 604 -5.17 -11.35 -13.86
N VAL A 605 -5.79 -11.80 -12.77
CA VAL A 605 -7.20 -11.52 -12.46
C VAL A 605 -7.42 -10.01 -12.25
N THR A 606 -6.48 -9.31 -11.60
CA THR A 606 -6.53 -7.86 -11.41
C THR A 606 -6.49 -7.11 -12.75
N LEU A 607 -5.55 -7.46 -13.63
CA LEU A 607 -5.42 -6.82 -14.95
C LEU A 607 -6.68 -7.02 -15.79
N TYR A 608 -7.25 -8.23 -15.78
CA TYR A 608 -8.50 -8.48 -16.51
C TYR A 608 -9.73 -7.86 -15.85
N ALA A 609 -9.83 -7.80 -14.52
CA ALA A 609 -10.91 -7.10 -13.85
C ALA A 609 -10.91 -5.60 -14.20
N ARG A 610 -9.72 -4.99 -14.26
CA ARG A 610 -9.56 -3.60 -14.72
C ARG A 610 -9.88 -3.43 -16.20
N ALA A 611 -9.48 -4.37 -17.05
CA ALA A 611 -9.85 -4.38 -18.46
C ALA A 611 -11.38 -4.54 -18.66
N ALA A 612 -12.04 -5.35 -17.83
CA ALA A 612 -13.50 -5.54 -17.86
C ALA A 612 -14.27 -4.27 -17.46
N ALA A 613 -13.70 -3.45 -16.57
CA ALA A 613 -14.26 -2.16 -16.20
C ALA A 613 -14.09 -1.09 -17.30
N HIS A 614 -13.34 -1.38 -18.37
CA HIS A 614 -13.09 -0.43 -19.44
C HIS A 614 -14.33 -0.27 -20.36
N PRO A 615 -14.88 0.95 -20.55
CA PRO A 615 -16.11 1.13 -21.34
C PRO A 615 -16.00 0.66 -22.80
N ALA A 616 -14.80 0.74 -23.39
CA ALA A 616 -14.54 0.27 -24.75
C ALA A 616 -14.44 -1.26 -24.89
N LEU A 617 -14.50 -2.02 -23.80
CA LEU A 617 -14.32 -3.48 -23.77
C LEU A 617 -15.48 -4.22 -23.07
N PRO A 618 -16.75 -4.00 -23.46
CA PRO A 618 -17.91 -4.48 -22.70
C PRO A 618 -18.02 -6.01 -22.59
N SER A 619 -17.40 -6.77 -23.50
CA SER A 619 -17.45 -8.24 -23.47
C SER A 619 -16.35 -8.88 -22.63
N VAL A 620 -15.33 -8.13 -22.17
CA VAL A 620 -14.21 -8.71 -21.40
C VAL A 620 -14.68 -9.31 -20.08
N GLY A 621 -15.68 -8.70 -19.42
CA GLY A 621 -16.27 -9.22 -18.18
C GLY A 621 -16.71 -10.69 -18.32
N GLY A 622 -17.48 -11.03 -19.36
CA GLY A 622 -17.93 -12.40 -19.59
C GLY A 622 -16.79 -13.39 -19.91
N HIS A 623 -15.73 -12.93 -20.57
CA HIS A 623 -14.54 -13.76 -20.81
C HIS A 623 -13.76 -14.01 -19.53
N LEU A 624 -13.60 -12.99 -18.68
CA LEU A 624 -13.01 -13.12 -17.35
C LEU A 624 -13.80 -14.09 -16.47
N THR A 625 -15.14 -13.97 -16.47
CA THR A 625 -16.03 -14.91 -15.78
C THR A 625 -15.76 -16.35 -16.22
N THR A 626 -15.70 -16.57 -17.54
CA THR A 626 -15.47 -17.90 -18.11
C THR A 626 -14.08 -18.45 -17.78
N LEU A 627 -13.04 -17.60 -17.82
CA LEU A 627 -11.66 -17.99 -17.49
C LEU A 627 -11.55 -18.45 -16.04
N CYS A 628 -12.05 -17.65 -15.10
CA CYS A 628 -12.01 -17.98 -13.68
C CYS A 628 -12.85 -19.24 -13.37
N ALA A 629 -14.02 -19.37 -14.00
CA ALA A 629 -14.88 -20.54 -13.81
C ALA A 629 -14.31 -21.84 -14.37
N ARG A 630 -13.51 -21.76 -15.45
CA ARG A 630 -12.83 -22.92 -16.07
C ARG A 630 -11.68 -23.44 -15.19
N HIS A 631 -11.00 -22.55 -14.45
CA HIS A 631 -9.78 -22.87 -13.70
C HIS A 631 -9.89 -22.54 -12.20
N PRO A 632 -10.85 -23.15 -11.47
CA PRO A 632 -11.13 -22.78 -10.08
C PRO A 632 -9.98 -23.09 -9.11
N LEU A 633 -9.14 -24.09 -9.39
CA LEU A 633 -8.02 -24.47 -8.52
C LEU A 633 -6.85 -23.48 -8.58
N ALA A 634 -6.61 -22.91 -9.76
CA ALA A 634 -5.54 -21.95 -10.02
C ALA A 634 -5.99 -20.52 -9.71
N LEU A 635 -7.18 -20.13 -10.19
CA LEU A 635 -7.64 -18.74 -10.15
C LEU A 635 -8.67 -18.46 -9.04
N GLY A 636 -9.23 -19.47 -8.37
CA GLY A 636 -10.28 -19.30 -7.37
C GLY A 636 -9.90 -18.38 -6.20
N PRO A 637 -8.76 -18.62 -5.50
CA PRO A 637 -8.30 -17.74 -4.43
C PRO A 637 -8.06 -16.30 -4.91
N ALA A 638 -7.42 -16.13 -6.08
CA ALA A 638 -7.20 -14.83 -6.69
C ALA A 638 -8.51 -14.12 -7.04
N THR A 639 -9.52 -14.85 -7.52
CA THR A 639 -10.86 -14.34 -7.82
C THR A 639 -11.53 -13.78 -6.56
N ILE A 640 -11.41 -14.46 -5.41
CA ILE A 640 -11.93 -14.00 -4.12
C ILE A 640 -11.19 -12.74 -3.67
N ALA A 641 -9.85 -12.75 -3.70
CA ALA A 641 -9.03 -11.62 -3.29
C ALA A 641 -9.36 -10.37 -4.10
N VAL A 642 -9.31 -10.47 -5.44
CA VAL A 642 -9.56 -9.34 -6.35
C VAL A 642 -11.02 -8.88 -6.29
N ALA A 643 -11.99 -9.74 -6.05
CA ALA A 643 -13.39 -9.33 -5.88
C ALA A 643 -13.59 -8.35 -4.71
N THR A 644 -12.78 -8.45 -3.64
CA THR A 644 -12.84 -7.50 -2.51
C THR A 644 -12.11 -6.19 -2.79
N GLN A 645 -11.30 -6.14 -3.86
CA GLN A 645 -10.43 -5.02 -4.22
C GLN A 645 -10.89 -4.29 -5.51
N SER A 646 -11.85 -4.87 -6.25
CA SER A 646 -12.32 -4.35 -7.54
C SER A 646 -13.42 -3.30 -7.38
N GLU A 647 -13.44 -2.32 -8.29
CA GLU A 647 -14.53 -1.34 -8.41
C GLU A 647 -15.85 -2.01 -8.82
N ASP A 648 -15.77 -2.94 -9.77
CA ASP A 648 -16.87 -3.78 -10.21
C ASP A 648 -16.51 -5.26 -9.97
N PRO A 649 -16.98 -5.86 -8.86
CA PRO A 649 -16.72 -7.26 -8.57
C PRO A 649 -17.65 -8.20 -9.33
N SER A 650 -18.62 -7.70 -10.11
CA SER A 650 -19.70 -8.51 -10.69
C SER A 650 -19.21 -9.68 -11.54
N PRO A 651 -18.24 -9.52 -12.46
CA PRO A 651 -17.72 -10.65 -13.25
C PRO A 651 -17.06 -11.74 -12.40
N LEU A 652 -16.38 -11.32 -11.32
CA LEU A 652 -15.68 -12.23 -10.42
C LEU A 652 -16.67 -12.99 -9.53
N VAL A 653 -17.67 -12.29 -8.97
CA VAL A 653 -18.75 -12.92 -8.19
C VAL A 653 -19.56 -13.89 -9.05
N GLU A 654 -19.85 -13.53 -10.31
CA GLU A 654 -20.51 -14.43 -11.26
C GLU A 654 -19.65 -15.69 -11.53
N ALA A 655 -18.33 -15.54 -11.67
CA ALA A 655 -17.44 -16.68 -11.85
C ALA A 655 -17.49 -17.62 -10.65
N LEU A 656 -17.42 -17.07 -9.44
CA LEU A 656 -17.52 -17.82 -8.19
C LEU A 656 -18.87 -18.53 -8.06
N ASP A 657 -19.96 -17.91 -8.51
CA ASP A 657 -21.28 -18.54 -8.61
C ASP A 657 -21.29 -19.72 -9.60
N GLN A 658 -20.71 -19.54 -10.79
CA GLN A 658 -20.59 -20.61 -11.78
C GLN A 658 -19.77 -21.78 -11.24
N ILE A 659 -18.63 -21.52 -10.58
CA ILE A 659 -17.80 -22.55 -9.94
C ILE A 659 -18.60 -23.33 -8.90
N THR A 660 -19.34 -22.61 -8.05
CA THR A 660 -20.12 -23.21 -6.96
C THR A 660 -21.27 -24.06 -7.48
N ALA A 661 -21.96 -23.59 -8.54
CA ALA A 661 -23.10 -24.29 -9.11
C ALA A 661 -22.71 -25.45 -10.05
N HIS A 662 -21.45 -25.54 -10.48
CA HIS A 662 -21.04 -26.50 -11.48
C HIS A 662 -21.03 -27.94 -10.93
N PRO A 663 -21.72 -28.92 -11.56
CA PRO A 663 -21.88 -30.27 -11.02
C PRO A 663 -20.59 -31.07 -10.84
N LYS A 664 -19.51 -30.72 -11.55
CA LYS A 664 -18.20 -31.39 -11.44
C LYS A 664 -17.29 -30.76 -10.39
N THR A 665 -17.68 -29.67 -9.75
CA THR A 665 -16.86 -29.04 -8.71
C THR A 665 -16.86 -29.94 -7.48
N ASP A 666 -15.69 -30.47 -7.15
CA ASP A 666 -15.53 -31.38 -6.02
C ASP A 666 -15.54 -30.63 -4.68
N THR A 667 -15.79 -31.39 -3.60
CA THR A 667 -15.86 -30.86 -2.23
C THR A 667 -14.55 -30.18 -1.82
N ARG A 668 -13.40 -30.74 -2.24
CA ARG A 668 -12.08 -30.20 -1.92
C ARG A 668 -11.86 -28.81 -2.52
N THR A 669 -12.34 -28.57 -3.74
CA THR A 669 -12.30 -27.25 -4.38
C THR A 669 -13.15 -26.25 -3.59
N LEU A 670 -14.38 -26.63 -3.21
CA LEU A 670 -15.26 -25.77 -2.41
C LEU A 670 -14.67 -25.47 -1.01
N GLU A 671 -14.03 -26.43 -0.37
CA GLU A 671 -13.30 -26.22 0.90
C GLU A 671 -12.16 -25.22 0.73
N ARG A 672 -11.35 -25.34 -0.33
CA ARG A 672 -10.28 -24.37 -0.63
C ARG A 672 -10.82 -22.94 -0.83
N LEU A 673 -11.95 -22.80 -1.51
CA LEU A 673 -12.61 -21.49 -1.68
C LEU A 673 -13.14 -20.95 -0.34
N GLN A 674 -13.68 -21.83 0.52
CA GLN A 674 -14.15 -21.45 1.86
C GLN A 674 -12.98 -20.99 2.74
N ASP A 675 -11.83 -21.66 2.67
CA ASP A 675 -10.63 -21.31 3.44
C ASP A 675 -9.98 -20.00 2.95
N SER A 676 -10.27 -19.61 1.70
CA SER A 676 -9.82 -18.33 1.11
C SER A 676 -10.78 -17.17 1.38
N LEU A 677 -11.94 -17.40 2.00
CA LEU A 677 -12.90 -16.33 2.31
C LEU A 677 -12.34 -15.36 3.35
N PRO A 678 -12.47 -14.04 3.15
CA PRO A 678 -12.19 -13.08 4.21
C PRO A 678 -13.15 -13.28 5.39
N VAL A 679 -12.71 -12.84 6.58
CA VAL A 679 -13.51 -12.90 7.81
C VAL A 679 -14.84 -12.18 7.62
N PHE A 680 -14.83 -11.02 6.97
CA PHE A 680 -16.00 -10.25 6.60
C PHE A 680 -15.88 -9.74 5.17
N SER A 681 -16.96 -9.81 4.40
CA SER A 681 -17.06 -9.20 3.09
C SER A 681 -18.52 -8.92 2.74
N ASN A 682 -18.82 -7.69 2.35
CA ASN A 682 -20.16 -7.30 1.93
C ASN A 682 -20.45 -7.78 0.50
N CYS A 683 -19.48 -7.64 -0.41
CA CYS A 683 -19.68 -8.05 -1.81
C CYS A 683 -19.79 -9.57 -1.94
N LEU A 684 -19.10 -10.34 -1.08
CA LEU A 684 -19.11 -11.80 -1.11
C LEU A 684 -20.15 -12.43 -0.18
N ALA A 685 -20.85 -11.68 0.69
CA ALA A 685 -21.75 -12.26 1.70
C ALA A 685 -22.80 -13.21 1.11
N GLY A 686 -23.46 -12.77 0.02
CA GLY A 686 -24.45 -13.59 -0.68
C GLY A 686 -23.86 -14.84 -1.31
N TRP A 687 -22.68 -14.74 -1.93
CA TRP A 687 -21.98 -15.87 -2.52
C TRP A 687 -21.46 -16.85 -1.46
N ALA A 688 -20.91 -16.36 -0.35
CA ALA A 688 -20.40 -17.17 0.75
C ALA A 688 -21.49 -18.10 1.31
N VAL A 689 -22.73 -17.63 1.41
CA VAL A 689 -23.87 -18.49 1.79
C VAL A 689 -24.18 -19.55 0.74
N ARG A 690 -24.11 -19.23 -0.56
CA ARG A 690 -24.30 -20.23 -1.64
C ARG A 690 -23.19 -21.28 -1.64
N LEU A 691 -21.93 -20.87 -1.50
CA LEU A 691 -20.78 -21.76 -1.36
C LEU A 691 -20.96 -22.73 -0.19
N ASN A 692 -21.28 -22.21 1.00
CA ASN A 692 -21.43 -23.05 2.19
C ASN A 692 -22.63 -24.01 2.07
N ASN A 693 -23.75 -23.59 1.46
CA ASN A 693 -24.89 -24.48 1.21
C ASN A 693 -24.52 -25.63 0.26
N GLN A 694 -23.78 -25.35 -0.81
CA GLN A 694 -23.33 -26.38 -1.74
C GLN A 694 -22.35 -27.35 -1.06
N LEU A 695 -21.40 -26.81 -0.29
CA LEU A 695 -20.43 -27.60 0.47
C LEU A 695 -21.13 -28.54 1.48
N VAL A 696 -22.11 -28.03 2.23
CA VAL A 696 -22.96 -28.83 3.13
C VAL A 696 -23.71 -29.94 2.37
N THR A 697 -24.23 -29.63 1.18
CA THR A 697 -24.94 -30.63 0.35
C THR A 697 -24.01 -31.76 -0.10
N ASN A 698 -22.81 -31.42 -0.58
CA ASN A 698 -21.80 -32.41 -0.98
C ASN A 698 -21.34 -33.25 0.22
N LEU A 699 -20.99 -32.62 1.34
CA LEU A 699 -20.53 -33.30 2.55
C LEU A 699 -21.61 -34.21 3.17
N ARG A 700 -22.90 -33.84 3.05
CA ARG A 700 -24.01 -34.75 3.45
C ARG A 700 -24.08 -35.99 2.57
N MET A 701 -23.78 -35.87 1.28
CA MET A 701 -23.75 -37.01 0.36
C MET A 701 -22.52 -37.89 0.62
N GLU A 702 -21.36 -37.30 0.84
CA GLU A 702 -20.13 -38.01 1.20
C GLU A 702 -20.22 -38.68 2.57
N GLY A 703 -20.82 -38.02 3.56
CA GLY A 703 -21.02 -38.58 4.91
C GLY A 703 -21.90 -39.84 4.93
N LYS A 704 -22.75 -40.04 3.91
CA LYS A 704 -23.48 -41.32 3.73
C LYS A 704 -22.56 -42.46 3.27
N LEU A 705 -21.43 -42.13 2.63
CA LEU A 705 -20.48 -43.08 2.06
C LEU A 705 -19.27 -43.30 3.00
N ASN A 706 -18.73 -42.24 3.62
CA ASN A 706 -17.54 -42.23 4.48
C ASN A 706 -17.78 -41.41 5.78
N PRO A 707 -18.25 -42.04 6.87
CA PRO A 707 -18.84 -41.29 7.98
C PRO A 707 -17.87 -40.45 8.83
N ASN A 708 -16.65 -40.89 9.11
CA ASN A 708 -15.90 -40.24 10.22
C ASN A 708 -15.27 -38.88 9.86
N GLU A 709 -14.69 -38.72 8.67
CA GLU A 709 -13.99 -37.49 8.26
C GLU A 709 -14.97 -36.46 7.68
N ALA A 710 -15.90 -36.90 6.83
CA ALA A 710 -16.94 -36.05 6.25
C ALA A 710 -17.87 -35.43 7.31
N LEU A 711 -18.12 -36.10 8.44
CA LEU A 711 -18.93 -35.54 9.52
C LEU A 711 -18.27 -34.34 10.22
N ALA A 712 -16.94 -34.34 10.36
CA ALA A 712 -16.22 -33.22 10.97
C ALA A 712 -16.22 -31.99 10.06
N SER A 713 -15.94 -32.18 8.77
CA SER A 713 -16.07 -31.12 7.76
C SER A 713 -17.50 -30.61 7.66
N LEU A 714 -18.51 -31.50 7.70
CA LEU A 714 -19.93 -31.10 7.66
C LEU A 714 -20.30 -30.22 8.85
N ALA A 715 -19.91 -30.61 10.07
CA ALA A 715 -20.17 -29.85 11.29
C ALA A 715 -19.52 -28.44 11.23
N ARG A 716 -18.27 -28.37 10.75
CA ARG A 716 -17.54 -27.10 10.56
C ARG A 716 -18.26 -26.19 9.56
N SER A 717 -18.64 -26.74 8.41
CA SER A 717 -19.33 -25.99 7.35
C SER A 717 -20.72 -25.51 7.77
N LEU A 718 -21.48 -26.33 8.52
CA LEU A 718 -22.76 -25.92 9.10
C LEU A 718 -22.61 -24.79 10.13
N ASN A 719 -21.59 -24.87 11.00
CA ASN A 719 -21.29 -23.79 11.94
C ASN A 719 -20.96 -22.48 11.21
N ASN A 720 -20.10 -22.54 10.19
CA ASN A 720 -19.74 -21.36 9.39
C ASN A 720 -20.95 -20.80 8.63
N LEU A 721 -21.78 -21.66 8.05
CA LEU A 721 -23.02 -21.27 7.37
C LEU A 721 -23.97 -20.54 8.33
N SER A 722 -24.08 -20.98 9.59
CA SER A 722 -24.94 -20.31 10.58
C SER A 722 -24.55 -18.85 10.80
N ILE A 723 -23.26 -18.56 10.91
CA ILE A 723 -22.73 -17.20 11.12
C ILE A 723 -23.07 -16.33 9.90
N ARG A 724 -22.80 -16.83 8.69
CA ARG A 724 -23.11 -16.11 7.45
C ARG A 724 -24.60 -15.85 7.24
N LEU A 725 -25.46 -16.77 7.70
CA LEU A 725 -26.91 -16.59 7.65
C LEU A 725 -27.40 -15.52 8.63
N ILE A 726 -26.78 -15.43 9.81
CA ILE A 726 -27.05 -14.34 10.77
C ILE A 726 -26.62 -12.99 10.20
N ASP A 727 -25.45 -12.91 9.57
CA ASP A 727 -24.97 -11.68 8.92
C ASP A 727 -25.95 -11.18 7.83
N LEU A 728 -26.69 -12.09 7.19
CA LEU A 728 -27.75 -11.77 6.21
C LEU A 728 -29.17 -11.64 6.83
N GLY A 729 -29.31 -11.68 8.15
CA GLY A 729 -30.60 -11.57 8.86
C GLY A 729 -31.52 -12.79 8.71
N LYS A 730 -31.01 -13.95 8.28
CA LYS A 730 -31.78 -15.19 8.07
C LYS A 730 -31.77 -16.09 9.30
N GLN A 731 -32.38 -15.61 10.39
CA GLN A 731 -32.28 -16.21 11.72
C GLN A 731 -32.83 -17.65 11.80
N GLU A 732 -33.98 -17.95 11.20
CA GLU A 732 -34.58 -19.29 11.24
C GLU A 732 -33.69 -20.32 10.52
N ALA A 733 -33.14 -19.94 9.37
CA ALA A 733 -32.24 -20.80 8.61
C ALA A 733 -30.94 -21.03 9.38
N ALA A 734 -30.39 -19.98 10.02
CA ALA A 734 -29.21 -20.09 10.87
C ALA A 734 -29.42 -21.07 12.04
N LEU A 735 -30.60 -21.01 12.67
CA LEU A 735 -30.95 -21.90 13.79
C LEU A 735 -30.99 -23.37 13.36
N GLN A 736 -31.56 -23.66 12.20
CA GLN A 736 -31.61 -25.03 11.67
C GLN A 736 -30.21 -25.62 11.48
N VAL A 737 -29.31 -24.87 10.83
CA VAL A 737 -27.97 -25.38 10.51
C VAL A 737 -27.07 -25.47 11.74
N ILE A 738 -27.17 -24.54 12.70
CA ILE A 738 -26.36 -24.61 13.93
C ILE A 738 -26.81 -25.74 14.84
N ASN A 739 -28.12 -26.05 14.89
CA ASN A 739 -28.62 -27.21 15.63
C ASN A 739 -28.01 -28.51 15.11
N GLU A 740 -27.94 -28.67 13.79
CA GLU A 740 -27.30 -29.84 13.16
C GLU A 740 -25.80 -29.88 13.47
N ALA A 741 -25.08 -28.75 13.36
CA ALA A 741 -23.67 -28.67 13.70
C ALA A 741 -23.38 -29.12 15.14
N VAL A 742 -24.19 -28.65 16.11
CA VAL A 742 -24.08 -29.03 17.53
C VAL A 742 -24.29 -30.53 17.71
N GLU A 743 -25.30 -31.13 17.08
CA GLU A 743 -25.54 -32.58 17.16
C GLU A 743 -24.37 -33.38 16.59
N LEU A 744 -23.81 -32.95 15.46
CA LEU A 744 -22.64 -33.61 14.87
C LEU A 744 -21.42 -33.50 15.79
N TYR A 745 -21.13 -32.32 16.33
CA TYR A 745 -20.03 -32.14 17.28
C TYR A 745 -20.26 -32.88 18.61
N ARG A 746 -21.50 -33.09 19.06
CA ARG A 746 -21.82 -33.99 20.19
C ARG A 746 -21.44 -35.43 19.89
N VAL A 747 -21.70 -35.93 18.69
CA VAL A 747 -21.31 -37.29 18.28
C VAL A 747 -19.78 -37.40 18.17
N LEU A 748 -19.12 -36.42 17.55
CA LEU A 748 -17.67 -36.42 17.35
C LEU A 748 -16.89 -36.28 18.67
N SER A 749 -17.32 -35.39 19.56
CA SER A 749 -16.68 -35.19 20.88
C SER A 749 -16.80 -36.41 21.79
N LYS A 750 -17.84 -37.25 21.66
CA LYS A 750 -17.91 -38.54 22.36
C LYS A 750 -16.82 -39.52 21.93
N LYS A 751 -16.40 -39.48 20.65
CA LYS A 751 -15.33 -40.34 20.11
C LYS A 751 -13.95 -39.76 20.38
N LEU A 752 -13.77 -38.46 20.14
CA LEU A 752 -12.50 -37.74 20.25
C LEU A 752 -12.69 -36.43 21.03
N PRO A 753 -12.79 -36.50 22.37
CA PRO A 753 -13.08 -35.33 23.20
C PRO A 753 -12.00 -34.24 23.08
N HIS A 754 -10.73 -34.63 23.02
CA HIS A 754 -9.62 -33.66 22.94
C HIS A 754 -9.62 -32.82 21.66
N THR A 755 -10.18 -33.36 20.58
CA THR A 755 -10.20 -32.70 19.26
C THR A 755 -11.44 -31.84 19.08
N TYR A 756 -12.62 -32.34 19.43
CA TYR A 756 -13.90 -31.70 19.04
C TYR A 756 -14.67 -31.02 20.16
N LEU A 757 -14.24 -31.14 21.42
CA LEU A 757 -14.88 -30.42 22.52
C LEU A 757 -14.80 -28.89 22.38
N PRO A 758 -13.69 -28.28 21.91
CA PRO A 758 -13.64 -26.85 21.63
C PRO A 758 -14.64 -26.43 20.55
N SER A 759 -14.73 -27.18 19.45
CA SER A 759 -15.68 -26.90 18.37
C SER A 759 -17.14 -27.05 18.81
N LEU A 760 -17.45 -28.05 19.63
CA LEU A 760 -18.78 -28.19 20.23
C LEU A 760 -19.14 -26.97 21.09
N ALA A 761 -18.20 -26.52 21.94
CA ALA A 761 -18.42 -25.37 22.81
C ALA A 761 -18.64 -24.07 22.01
N LEU A 762 -17.86 -23.86 20.94
CA LEU A 762 -18.03 -22.73 20.03
C LEU A 762 -19.38 -22.78 19.31
N SER A 763 -19.79 -23.94 18.78
CA SER A 763 -21.10 -24.08 18.11
C SER A 763 -22.27 -23.89 19.06
N LEU A 764 -22.17 -24.34 20.32
CA LEU A 764 -23.18 -24.07 21.35
C LEU A 764 -23.27 -22.57 21.72
N ASN A 765 -22.14 -21.88 21.75
CA ASN A 765 -22.11 -20.43 21.93
C ASN A 765 -22.80 -19.70 20.76
N ASN A 766 -22.52 -20.11 19.52
CA ASN A 766 -23.15 -19.57 18.33
C ASN A 766 -24.67 -19.88 18.32
N GLN A 767 -25.06 -21.11 18.67
CA GLN A 767 -26.46 -21.50 18.82
C GLN A 767 -27.20 -20.61 19.82
N SER A 768 -26.58 -20.32 20.97
CA SER A 768 -27.14 -19.41 21.97
C SER A 768 -27.38 -18.01 21.41
N LYS A 769 -26.41 -17.48 20.66
CA LYS A 769 -26.55 -16.17 19.99
C LYS A 769 -27.76 -16.16 19.04
N VAL A 770 -27.87 -17.15 18.16
CA VAL A 770 -29.01 -17.27 17.23
C VAL A 770 -30.35 -17.33 17.98
N LEU A 771 -30.43 -18.16 19.02
CA LEU A 771 -31.64 -18.30 19.82
C LEU A 771 -32.01 -17.01 20.56
N GLY A 772 -31.01 -16.28 21.08
CA GLY A 772 -31.22 -14.99 21.76
C GLY A 772 -31.75 -13.92 20.80
N GLU A 773 -31.21 -13.85 19.59
CA GLU A 773 -31.68 -12.90 18.56
C GLU A 773 -33.12 -13.20 18.09
N MET A 774 -33.56 -14.45 18.18
CA MET A 774 -34.96 -14.86 17.92
C MET A 774 -35.89 -14.70 19.14
N GLY A 775 -35.38 -14.27 20.31
CA GLY A 775 -36.14 -14.16 21.56
C GLY A 775 -36.37 -15.48 22.30
N ASN A 776 -35.72 -16.58 21.90
CA ASN A 776 -35.84 -17.89 22.53
C ASN A 776 -34.88 -18.04 23.72
N TYR A 777 -35.02 -17.14 24.72
CA TYR A 777 -34.03 -16.95 25.78
C TYR A 777 -33.75 -18.20 26.63
N GLN A 778 -34.76 -19.03 26.92
CA GLN A 778 -34.56 -20.26 27.71
C GLN A 778 -33.64 -21.25 26.98
N GLN A 779 -33.88 -21.48 25.69
CA GLN A 779 -33.03 -22.37 24.90
C GLN A 779 -31.63 -21.77 24.70
N ALA A 780 -31.54 -20.44 24.56
CA ALA A 780 -30.26 -19.74 24.50
C ALA A 780 -29.44 -19.98 25.78
N LEU A 781 -30.09 -19.91 26.95
CA LEU A 781 -29.46 -20.17 28.25
C LEU A 781 -29.01 -21.64 28.38
N ASP A 782 -29.82 -22.59 27.92
CA ASP A 782 -29.46 -24.01 27.98
C ASP A 782 -28.24 -24.33 27.10
N ALA A 783 -28.15 -23.74 25.92
CA ALA A 783 -27.03 -23.91 25.00
C ALA A 783 -25.73 -23.30 25.55
N ILE A 784 -25.78 -22.04 26.01
CA ILE A 784 -24.58 -21.37 26.53
C ILE A 784 -24.10 -21.96 27.85
N THR A 785 -25.00 -22.47 28.68
CA THR A 785 -24.62 -23.17 29.93
C THR A 785 -23.79 -24.43 29.64
N GLN A 786 -24.12 -25.16 28.57
CA GLN A 786 -23.29 -26.28 28.11
C GLN A 786 -21.93 -25.81 27.59
N ALA A 787 -21.89 -24.74 26.77
CA ALA A 787 -20.65 -24.16 26.28
C ALA A 787 -19.71 -23.74 27.43
N VAL A 788 -20.25 -23.02 28.43
CA VAL A 788 -19.53 -22.61 29.66
C VAL A 788 -18.98 -23.84 30.40
N GLY A 789 -19.75 -24.92 30.52
CA GLY A 789 -19.29 -26.17 31.14
C GLY A 789 -18.11 -26.80 30.40
N HIS A 790 -18.14 -26.78 29.06
CA HIS A 790 -17.05 -27.28 28.23
C HIS A 790 -15.80 -26.38 28.33
N TYR A 791 -15.94 -25.07 28.17
CA TYR A 791 -14.81 -24.13 28.30
C TYR A 791 -14.22 -24.09 29.71
N ARG A 792 -15.02 -24.30 30.77
CA ARG A 792 -14.53 -24.50 32.15
C ARG A 792 -13.65 -25.75 32.27
N THR A 793 -13.99 -26.82 31.56
CA THR A 793 -13.19 -28.06 31.56
C THR A 793 -11.91 -27.89 30.75
N LEU A 794 -11.98 -27.20 29.61
CA LEU A 794 -10.86 -26.93 28.72
C LEU A 794 -9.83 -25.98 29.38
N SER A 795 -10.28 -24.87 29.95
CA SER A 795 -9.41 -23.89 30.62
C SER A 795 -8.65 -24.47 31.83
N LYS A 796 -9.26 -25.39 32.59
CA LYS A 796 -8.56 -26.11 33.67
C LYS A 796 -7.42 -27.01 33.18
N ARG A 797 -7.50 -27.51 31.95
CA ARG A 797 -6.49 -28.40 31.36
C ARG A 797 -5.42 -27.61 30.60
N GLN A 798 -5.84 -26.60 29.84
CA GLN A 798 -4.99 -25.74 29.03
C GLN A 798 -5.53 -24.30 29.13
N PRO A 799 -5.04 -23.50 30.10
CA PRO A 799 -5.58 -22.16 30.35
C PRO A 799 -5.37 -21.21 29.17
N SER A 800 -4.16 -21.14 28.63
CA SER A 800 -3.77 -20.09 27.68
C SER A 800 -4.64 -19.97 26.40
N PRO A 801 -5.05 -21.06 25.70
CA PRO A 801 -5.85 -20.91 24.49
C PRO A 801 -7.36 -20.70 24.75
N HIS A 802 -7.87 -21.02 25.93
CA HIS A 802 -9.32 -21.15 26.15
C HIS A 802 -9.92 -20.14 27.13
N LEU A 803 -9.10 -19.37 27.85
CA LEU A 803 -9.60 -18.38 28.81
C LEU A 803 -10.42 -17.26 28.15
N SER A 804 -10.02 -16.80 26.95
CA SER A 804 -10.77 -15.75 26.22
C SER A 804 -12.16 -16.25 25.82
N ASP A 805 -12.25 -17.45 25.22
CA ASP A 805 -13.53 -18.06 24.84
C ASP A 805 -14.40 -18.38 26.06
N PHE A 806 -13.77 -18.77 27.17
CA PHE A 806 -14.47 -19.00 28.43
C PHE A 806 -15.11 -17.71 28.96
N ALA A 807 -14.38 -16.60 28.96
CA ALA A 807 -14.93 -15.31 29.35
C ALA A 807 -16.05 -14.84 28.41
N MET A 808 -15.89 -15.03 27.09
CA MET A 808 -16.93 -14.71 26.11
C MET A 808 -18.22 -15.52 26.35
N SER A 809 -18.10 -16.83 26.60
CA SER A 809 -19.27 -17.68 26.88
C SER A 809 -19.97 -17.32 28.19
N LEU A 810 -19.22 -16.95 29.24
CA LEU A 810 -19.77 -16.45 30.51
C LEU A 810 -20.51 -15.12 30.32
N ASN A 811 -19.97 -14.21 29.51
CA ASN A 811 -20.65 -12.96 29.16
C ASN A 811 -21.99 -13.23 28.46
N ASN A 812 -22.00 -14.14 27.48
CA ASN A 812 -23.24 -14.50 26.76
C ASN A 812 -24.23 -15.23 27.67
N GLN A 813 -23.75 -16.04 28.62
CA GLN A 813 -24.58 -16.67 29.65
C GLN A 813 -25.26 -15.63 30.54
N SER A 814 -24.53 -14.60 30.97
CA SER A 814 -25.09 -13.48 31.73
C SER A 814 -26.19 -12.75 30.95
N VAL A 815 -26.01 -12.57 29.64
CA VAL A 815 -27.05 -11.98 28.77
C VAL A 815 -28.32 -12.83 28.78
N ALA A 816 -28.21 -14.12 28.44
CA ALA A 816 -29.35 -15.02 28.39
C ALA A 816 -30.07 -15.16 29.75
N MET A 817 -29.32 -15.23 30.86
CA MET A 817 -29.90 -15.25 32.22
C MET A 817 -30.69 -13.98 32.53
N SER A 818 -30.15 -12.82 32.16
CA SER A 818 -30.81 -11.55 32.42
C SER A 818 -32.06 -11.33 31.58
N ASP A 819 -32.10 -11.83 30.34
CA ASP A 819 -33.29 -11.73 29.48
C ASP A 819 -34.46 -12.58 30.03
N LEU A 820 -34.15 -13.60 30.85
CA LEU A 820 -35.11 -14.41 31.59
C LEU A 820 -35.44 -13.87 33.00
N GLY A 821 -34.77 -12.80 33.44
CA GLY A 821 -34.96 -12.21 34.76
C GLY A 821 -34.13 -12.83 35.90
N TYR A 822 -33.22 -13.76 35.61
CA TYR A 822 -32.28 -14.35 36.60
C TYR A 822 -31.09 -13.41 36.83
N HIS A 823 -31.35 -12.25 37.45
CA HIS A 823 -30.40 -11.15 37.51
C HIS A 823 -29.22 -11.41 38.46
N GLU A 824 -29.41 -12.13 39.56
CA GLU A 824 -28.35 -12.52 40.50
C GLU A 824 -27.36 -13.49 39.84
N GLU A 825 -27.84 -14.56 39.22
CA GLU A 825 -27.00 -15.53 38.50
C GLU A 825 -26.30 -14.88 37.29
N ALA A 826 -27.00 -13.99 36.59
CA ALA A 826 -26.41 -13.21 35.51
C ALA A 826 -25.23 -12.34 36.01
N LEU A 827 -25.34 -11.78 37.21
CA LEU A 827 -24.28 -10.98 37.81
C LEU A 827 -23.08 -11.85 38.21
N GLU A 828 -23.30 -13.05 38.76
CA GLU A 828 -22.21 -13.98 39.08
C GLU A 828 -21.42 -14.36 37.81
N ALA A 829 -22.11 -14.71 36.73
CA ALA A 829 -21.50 -15.11 35.46
C ALA A 829 -20.64 -13.99 34.85
N ILE A 830 -21.16 -12.75 34.77
CA ILE A 830 -20.41 -11.63 34.21
C ILE A 830 -19.25 -11.18 35.10
N THR A 831 -19.37 -11.31 36.42
CA THR A 831 -18.28 -10.98 37.35
C THR A 831 -17.08 -11.89 37.11
N LEU A 832 -17.32 -13.20 36.95
CA LEU A 832 -16.26 -14.15 36.60
C LEU A 832 -15.63 -13.83 35.22
N ALA A 833 -16.43 -13.43 34.23
CA ALA A 833 -15.92 -13.02 32.93
C ALA A 833 -15.01 -11.77 33.02
N VAL A 834 -15.39 -10.77 33.83
CA VAL A 834 -14.60 -9.58 34.11
C VAL A 834 -13.27 -9.94 34.76
N ASP A 835 -13.26 -10.85 35.73
CA ASP A 835 -12.03 -11.25 36.42
C ASP A 835 -11.04 -11.94 35.46
N ILE A 836 -11.54 -12.83 34.59
CA ILE A 836 -10.72 -13.47 33.55
C ILE A 836 -10.18 -12.44 32.55
N ARG A 837 -11.04 -11.52 32.06
CA ARG A 837 -10.60 -10.46 31.13
C ARG A 837 -9.62 -9.50 31.78
N ARG A 838 -9.72 -9.25 33.09
CA ARG A 838 -8.76 -8.43 33.85
C ARG A 838 -7.39 -9.11 33.92
N GLU A 839 -7.34 -10.42 34.19
CA GLU A 839 -6.10 -11.20 34.14
C GLU A 839 -5.48 -11.19 32.74
N LEU A 840 -6.28 -11.42 31.70
CA LEU A 840 -5.82 -11.40 30.31
C LEU A 840 -5.29 -10.01 29.90
N ALA A 841 -6.01 -8.94 30.25
CA ALA A 841 -5.60 -7.56 29.96
C ALA A 841 -4.36 -7.14 30.74
N HIS A 842 -4.11 -7.70 31.93
CA HIS A 842 -2.86 -7.45 32.66
C HIS A 842 -1.63 -7.98 31.92
N HIS A 843 -1.77 -9.12 31.24
CA HIS A 843 -0.66 -9.73 30.47
C HIS A 843 -0.56 -9.22 29.03
N LYS A 844 -1.69 -8.91 28.38
CA LYS A 844 -1.77 -8.44 26.99
C LYS A 844 -2.82 -7.33 26.85
N PRO A 845 -2.52 -6.11 27.34
CA PRO A 845 -3.48 -5.00 27.37
C PRO A 845 -4.02 -4.65 25.98
N ASP A 846 -3.15 -4.64 24.96
CA ASP A 846 -3.49 -4.24 23.58
C ASP A 846 -4.56 -5.13 22.94
N ILE A 847 -4.67 -6.39 23.39
CA ILE A 847 -5.63 -7.35 22.85
C ILE A 847 -6.94 -7.33 23.64
N PHE A 848 -6.86 -7.21 24.97
CA PHE A 848 -7.98 -7.57 25.84
C PHE A 848 -8.65 -6.40 26.59
N LEU A 849 -8.12 -5.18 26.50
CA LEU A 849 -8.73 -4.03 27.17
C LEU A 849 -10.14 -3.71 26.66
N ASN A 850 -10.40 -3.78 25.35
CA ASN A 850 -11.74 -3.53 24.83
C ASN A 850 -12.75 -4.61 25.28
N ASP A 851 -12.30 -5.85 25.31
CA ASP A 851 -13.13 -6.96 25.79
C ASP A 851 -13.45 -6.81 27.29
N LEU A 852 -12.47 -6.39 28.09
CA LEU A 852 -12.68 -6.06 29.51
C LEU A 852 -13.71 -4.93 29.68
N ALA A 853 -13.60 -3.85 28.90
CA ALA A 853 -14.57 -2.76 28.93
C ALA A 853 -15.98 -3.22 28.55
N THR A 854 -16.10 -4.12 27.56
CA THR A 854 -17.38 -4.72 27.15
C THR A 854 -17.99 -5.55 28.28
N SER A 855 -17.20 -6.39 28.96
CA SER A 855 -17.68 -7.16 30.11
C SER A 855 -18.07 -6.27 31.29
N LEU A 856 -17.32 -5.20 31.58
CA LEU A 856 -17.64 -4.22 32.63
C LEU A 856 -18.94 -3.46 32.33
N ASN A 857 -19.17 -3.05 31.08
CA ASN A 857 -20.43 -2.43 30.66
C ASN A 857 -21.62 -3.38 30.86
N ASN A 858 -21.46 -4.66 30.54
CA ASN A 858 -22.50 -5.67 30.77
C ASN A 858 -22.71 -5.93 32.27
N GLN A 859 -21.64 -5.95 33.08
CA GLN A 859 -21.74 -6.06 34.54
C GLN A 859 -22.53 -4.89 35.13
N ALA A 860 -22.27 -3.66 34.67
CA ALA A 860 -23.03 -2.49 35.07
C ALA A 860 -24.53 -2.62 34.74
N ASN A 861 -24.87 -3.23 33.60
CA ASN A 861 -26.26 -3.51 33.24
C ASN A 861 -26.92 -4.51 34.19
N ARG A 862 -26.22 -5.58 34.59
CA ARG A 862 -26.74 -6.55 35.57
C ARG A 862 -26.91 -5.98 36.96
N LEU A 863 -25.92 -5.23 37.46
CA LEU A 863 -26.00 -4.52 38.73
C LEU A 863 -27.20 -3.57 38.77
N ALA A 864 -27.45 -2.85 37.66
CA ALA A 864 -28.57 -1.93 37.58
C ALA A 864 -29.95 -2.63 37.53
N ALA A 865 -30.04 -3.82 36.93
CA ALA A 865 -31.26 -4.63 36.97
C ALA A 865 -31.61 -5.04 38.41
N LEU A 866 -30.60 -5.33 39.23
CA LEU A 866 -30.71 -5.58 40.67
C LEU A 866 -30.87 -4.33 41.53
N ARG A 867 -31.05 -3.15 40.92
CA ARG A 867 -31.18 -1.85 41.62
C ARG A 867 -29.94 -1.47 42.45
N ARG A 868 -28.78 -2.10 42.20
CA ARG A 868 -27.48 -1.74 42.80
C ARG A 868 -26.84 -0.62 41.98
N HIS A 869 -27.45 0.56 42.03
CA HIS A 869 -27.18 1.65 41.10
C HIS A 869 -25.80 2.28 41.28
N GLU A 870 -25.28 2.33 42.51
CA GLU A 870 -23.95 2.84 42.84
C GLU A 870 -22.86 1.93 42.27
N GLU A 871 -22.94 0.62 42.51
CA GLU A 871 -21.97 -0.35 41.97
C GLU A 871 -22.05 -0.43 40.43
N ALA A 872 -23.26 -0.31 39.86
CA ALA A 872 -23.43 -0.21 38.43
C ALA A 872 -22.72 1.02 37.85
N LEU A 873 -22.76 2.15 38.56
CA LEU A 873 -22.07 3.37 38.18
C LEU A 873 -20.54 3.21 38.26
N GLU A 874 -20.02 2.51 39.27
CA GLU A 874 -18.59 2.19 39.37
C GLU A 874 -18.13 1.34 38.18
N ALA A 875 -18.82 0.24 37.88
CA ALA A 875 -18.46 -0.67 36.79
C ALA A 875 -18.48 0.02 35.41
N ILE A 876 -19.51 0.83 35.11
CA ILE A 876 -19.57 1.55 33.82
C ILE A 876 -18.52 2.67 33.75
N THR A 877 -18.16 3.29 34.87
CA THR A 877 -17.11 4.32 34.90
C THR A 877 -15.75 3.71 34.52
N LEU A 878 -15.42 2.53 35.06
CA LEU A 878 -14.21 1.80 34.64
C LEU A 878 -14.23 1.45 33.15
N ALA A 879 -15.37 1.01 32.61
CA ALA A 879 -15.51 0.73 31.18
C ALA A 879 -15.31 2.00 30.32
N VAL A 880 -15.87 3.13 30.74
CA VAL A 880 -15.69 4.44 30.09
C VAL A 880 -14.24 4.87 30.17
N ASP A 881 -13.55 4.70 31.29
CA ASP A 881 -12.15 5.11 31.43
C ASP A 881 -11.23 4.27 30.54
N ILE A 882 -11.46 2.96 30.45
CA ILE A 882 -10.75 2.10 29.49
C ILE A 882 -11.04 2.55 28.06
N ARG A 883 -12.31 2.72 27.68
CA ARG A 883 -12.70 3.13 26.31
C ARG A 883 -12.26 4.54 25.98
N ARG A 884 -12.16 5.45 26.95
CA ARG A 884 -11.62 6.80 26.79
C ARG A 884 -10.11 6.74 26.57
N GLY A 885 -9.40 5.90 27.32
CA GLY A 885 -8.00 5.62 27.08
C GLY A 885 -7.79 5.05 25.67
N LEU A 886 -8.55 4.02 25.30
CA LEU A 886 -8.49 3.42 23.97
C LEU A 886 -8.86 4.41 22.85
N ALA A 887 -9.94 5.17 22.99
CA ALA A 887 -10.37 6.18 22.00
C ALA A 887 -9.46 7.41 21.95
N HIS A 888 -8.69 7.70 23.00
CA HIS A 888 -7.67 8.74 22.95
C HIS A 888 -6.52 8.36 22.01
N HIS A 889 -6.19 7.08 21.95
CA HIS A 889 -5.13 6.57 21.07
C HIS A 889 -5.67 6.16 19.69
N LYS A 890 -6.92 5.66 19.66
CA LYS A 890 -7.58 5.08 18.48
C LYS A 890 -9.07 5.47 18.41
N PRO A 891 -9.41 6.73 18.11
CA PRO A 891 -10.79 7.20 18.12
C PRO A 891 -11.69 6.43 17.13
N ASP A 892 -11.27 6.13 15.91
CA ASP A 892 -12.16 5.59 14.87
C ASP A 892 -12.61 4.14 15.11
N ILE A 893 -11.69 3.27 15.57
CA ILE A 893 -11.83 2.55 16.84
C ILE A 893 -13.07 2.70 17.69
N PHE A 894 -12.75 3.26 18.84
CA PHE A 894 -13.45 3.00 20.06
C PHE A 894 -14.43 4.13 20.35
N LEU A 895 -14.59 5.12 19.46
CA LEU A 895 -15.51 6.24 19.68
C LEU A 895 -16.97 5.77 19.71
N SER A 896 -17.37 4.83 18.85
CA SER A 896 -18.72 4.26 18.88
C SER A 896 -18.98 3.49 20.18
N ASP A 897 -17.98 2.71 20.62
CA ASP A 897 -18.02 1.96 21.88
C ASP A 897 -18.01 2.88 23.11
N LEU A 898 -17.20 3.94 23.07
CA LEU A 898 -17.12 4.98 24.09
C LEU A 898 -18.45 5.73 24.19
N ALA A 899 -19.03 6.16 23.06
CA ALA A 899 -20.33 6.81 23.02
C ALA A 899 -21.42 5.91 23.61
N THR A 900 -21.40 4.61 23.28
CA THR A 900 -22.32 3.62 23.86
C THR A 900 -22.16 3.54 25.38
N SER A 901 -20.92 3.47 25.87
CA SER A 901 -20.62 3.43 27.32
C SER A 901 -21.00 4.72 28.03
N LEU A 902 -20.77 5.88 27.43
CA LEU A 902 -21.16 7.19 27.98
C LEU A 902 -22.68 7.31 28.07
N ASN A 903 -23.42 6.86 27.05
CA ASN A 903 -24.88 6.80 27.10
C ASN A 903 -25.36 5.89 28.25
N ASN A 904 -24.74 4.73 28.45
CA ASN A 904 -25.06 3.85 29.57
C ASN A 904 -24.69 4.48 30.92
N GLN A 905 -23.54 5.15 31.02
CA GLN A 905 -23.10 5.85 32.23
C GLN A 905 -24.07 6.97 32.61
N ALA A 906 -24.53 7.78 31.64
CA ALA A 906 -25.55 8.80 31.87
C ALA A 906 -26.83 8.20 32.45
N ASN A 907 -27.30 7.09 31.89
CA ASN A 907 -28.46 6.37 32.43
C ASN A 907 -28.24 5.90 33.87
N ARG A 908 -27.03 5.46 34.24
CA ARG A 908 -26.70 5.09 35.64
C ARG A 908 -26.63 6.30 36.57
N LEU A 909 -26.02 7.40 36.14
CA LEU A 909 -26.01 8.67 36.87
C LEU A 909 -27.44 9.16 37.18
N GLY A 910 -28.35 9.08 36.20
CA GLY A 910 -29.75 9.43 36.41
C GLY A 910 -30.46 8.54 37.44
N LYS A 911 -30.11 7.24 37.55
CA LYS A 911 -30.71 6.32 38.52
C LYS A 911 -30.28 6.59 39.96
N VAL A 912 -29.09 7.15 40.17
CA VAL A 912 -28.61 7.65 41.48
C VAL A 912 -28.99 9.12 41.73
N GLY A 913 -29.87 9.71 40.91
CA GLY A 913 -30.36 11.08 41.05
C GLY A 913 -29.40 12.18 40.57
N ARG A 914 -28.26 11.83 39.98
CA ARG A 914 -27.23 12.77 39.47
C ARG A 914 -27.58 13.24 38.06
N HIS A 915 -28.76 13.83 37.87
CA HIS A 915 -29.29 14.20 36.55
C HIS A 915 -28.47 15.27 35.82
N ARG A 916 -27.85 16.22 36.54
CA ARG A 916 -26.97 17.22 35.92
C ARG A 916 -25.75 16.57 35.27
N GLU A 917 -25.08 15.68 35.99
CA GLU A 917 -23.92 14.94 35.46
C GLU A 917 -24.33 13.98 34.34
N ALA A 918 -25.52 13.38 34.44
CA ALA A 918 -26.06 12.55 33.36
C ALA A 918 -26.23 13.34 32.05
N VAL A 919 -26.69 14.61 32.13
CA VAL A 919 -26.79 15.51 30.96
C VAL A 919 -25.40 15.83 30.40
N GLU A 920 -24.40 16.07 31.24
CA GLU A 920 -23.01 16.29 30.79
C GLU A 920 -22.49 15.03 30.05
N THR A 921 -22.59 13.86 30.68
CA THR A 921 -22.09 12.59 30.08
C THR A 921 -22.81 12.24 28.78
N ILE A 922 -24.14 12.34 28.71
CA ILE A 922 -24.89 12.02 27.48
C ILE A 922 -24.63 13.02 26.37
N SER A 923 -24.31 14.29 26.69
CA SER A 923 -23.95 15.29 25.67
C SER A 923 -22.65 14.91 24.96
N HIS A 924 -21.69 14.31 25.67
CA HIS A 924 -20.48 13.77 25.04
C HIS A 924 -20.81 12.57 24.14
N ALA A 925 -21.71 11.67 24.56
CA ALA A 925 -22.16 10.56 23.73
C ALA A 925 -22.85 11.04 22.44
N VAL A 926 -23.76 12.02 22.55
CA VAL A 926 -24.44 12.64 21.40
C VAL A 926 -23.44 13.27 20.46
N HIS A 927 -22.50 14.07 20.98
CA HIS A 927 -21.44 14.68 20.16
C HIS A 927 -20.62 13.63 19.40
N HIS A 928 -20.19 12.56 20.07
CA HIS A 928 -19.48 11.47 19.42
C HIS A 928 -20.31 10.77 18.33
N TYR A 929 -21.60 10.51 18.58
CA TYR A 929 -22.47 9.93 17.56
C TYR A 929 -22.76 10.90 16.40
N GLU A 930 -22.84 12.20 16.63
CA GLU A 930 -22.94 13.21 15.58
C GLU A 930 -21.71 13.21 14.68
N GLU A 931 -20.50 13.14 15.26
CA GLU A 931 -19.26 13.00 14.49
C GLU A 931 -19.23 11.68 13.68
N LEU A 932 -19.63 10.56 14.29
CA LEU A 932 -19.72 9.26 13.61
C LEU A 932 -20.74 9.26 12.47
N CYS A 933 -21.89 9.92 12.64
CA CYS A 933 -22.92 10.05 11.61
C CYS A 933 -22.46 10.87 10.39
N LYS A 934 -21.45 11.74 10.51
CA LYS A 934 -20.85 12.43 9.35
C LYS A 934 -20.10 11.46 8.44
N LYS A 935 -19.51 10.39 9.01
CA LYS A 935 -18.75 9.36 8.30
C LYS A 935 -19.66 8.25 7.76
N ASN A 936 -20.52 7.69 8.62
CA ASN A 936 -21.41 6.58 8.27
C ASN A 936 -22.81 6.76 8.87
N PRO A 937 -23.72 7.47 8.18
CA PRO A 937 -25.02 7.84 8.74
C PRO A 937 -25.87 6.61 9.08
N ASP A 938 -25.95 5.64 8.17
CA ASP A 938 -26.91 4.55 8.27
C ASP A 938 -26.61 3.62 9.46
N THR A 939 -25.32 3.47 9.83
CA THR A 939 -24.90 2.66 10.97
C THR A 939 -25.16 3.35 12.32
N HIS A 940 -25.00 4.67 12.42
CA HIS A 940 -24.95 5.36 13.72
C HIS A 940 -26.22 6.14 14.07
N LEU A 941 -27.09 6.44 13.11
CA LEU A 941 -28.35 7.15 13.33
C LEU A 941 -29.26 6.53 14.42
N PRO A 942 -29.44 5.18 14.50
CA PRO A 942 -30.26 4.58 15.56
C PRO A 942 -29.74 4.86 16.97
N ASN A 943 -28.41 4.84 17.16
CA ASN A 943 -27.78 5.08 18.45
C ASN A 943 -27.78 6.57 18.83
N LEU A 944 -27.63 7.46 17.85
CA LEU A 944 -27.81 8.90 18.04
C LEU A 944 -29.22 9.23 18.52
N ALA A 945 -30.26 8.69 17.86
CA ALA A 945 -31.65 8.89 18.26
C ALA A 945 -31.93 8.39 19.68
N THR A 946 -31.36 7.23 20.05
CA THR A 946 -31.49 6.69 21.41
C THR A 946 -30.80 7.58 22.44
N SER A 947 -29.62 8.12 22.14
CA SER A 947 -28.87 9.00 23.03
C SER A 947 -29.60 10.34 23.25
N LEU A 948 -30.16 10.91 22.18
CA LEU A 948 -30.99 12.13 22.25
C LEU A 948 -32.25 11.92 23.11
N LYS A 949 -32.91 10.76 23.02
CA LYS A 949 -34.04 10.41 23.90
C LYS A 949 -33.64 10.34 25.36
N ASN A 950 -32.49 9.74 25.67
CA ASN A 950 -31.98 9.66 27.03
C ASN A 950 -31.57 11.04 27.57
N GLN A 951 -30.98 11.88 26.73
CA GLN A 951 -30.69 13.28 27.07
C GLN A 951 -31.98 14.06 27.39
N ALA A 952 -33.00 13.96 26.55
CA ALA A 952 -34.30 14.57 26.79
C ALA A 952 -34.94 14.09 28.11
N PHE A 953 -34.80 12.80 28.44
CA PHE A 953 -35.30 12.25 29.70
C PHE A 953 -34.61 12.90 30.93
N HIS A 954 -33.29 13.10 30.88
CA HIS A 954 -32.55 13.72 31.97
C HIS A 954 -32.82 15.22 32.08
N LEU A 955 -32.89 15.95 30.95
CA LEU A 955 -33.29 17.37 30.91
C LEU A 955 -34.69 17.59 31.50
N LYS A 956 -35.66 16.75 31.11
CA LYS A 956 -37.00 16.74 31.70
C LYS A 956 -36.97 16.54 33.22
N SER A 957 -36.08 15.67 33.72
CA SER A 957 -35.94 15.41 35.16
C SER A 957 -35.34 16.60 35.92
N LEU A 958 -34.68 17.52 35.23
CA LEU A 958 -34.20 18.82 35.75
C LEU A 958 -35.21 19.96 35.57
N GLY A 959 -36.38 19.71 34.97
CA GLY A 959 -37.38 20.74 34.64
C GLY A 959 -37.06 21.56 33.39
N GLN A 960 -36.05 21.15 32.62
CA GLN A 960 -35.62 21.81 31.37
C GLN A 960 -36.44 21.26 30.20
N TYR A 961 -37.73 21.62 30.16
CA TYR A 961 -38.69 21.04 29.21
C TYR A 961 -38.46 21.48 27.76
N GLU A 962 -37.98 22.72 27.54
CA GLU A 962 -37.72 23.28 26.21
C GLU A 962 -36.54 22.59 25.54
N GLU A 963 -35.43 22.41 26.25
CA GLU A 963 -34.27 21.68 25.77
C GLU A 963 -34.58 20.18 25.58
N ALA A 964 -35.38 19.60 26.49
CA ALA A 964 -35.85 18.22 26.34
C ALA A 964 -36.68 18.03 25.06
N LEU A 965 -37.57 18.98 24.74
CA LEU A 965 -38.36 18.94 23.51
C LEU A 965 -37.46 19.04 22.28
N ALA A 966 -36.45 19.92 22.27
CA ALA A 966 -35.51 20.05 21.18
C ALA A 966 -34.78 18.71 20.89
N CYS A 967 -34.24 18.05 21.92
CA CYS A 967 -33.61 16.73 21.76
C CYS A 967 -34.59 15.69 21.20
N MET A 968 -35.85 15.68 21.68
CA MET A 968 -36.87 14.73 21.25
C MET A 968 -37.31 14.95 19.79
N ASP A 969 -37.40 16.21 19.34
CA ASP A 969 -37.70 16.56 17.94
C ASP A 969 -36.61 16.09 16.99
N TRP A 970 -35.34 16.22 17.37
CA TRP A 970 -34.22 15.68 16.60
C TRP A 970 -34.28 14.15 16.52
N ALA A 971 -34.56 13.47 17.64
CA ALA A 971 -34.75 12.02 17.65
C ALA A 971 -35.94 11.59 16.77
N ALA A 972 -37.03 12.37 16.74
CA ALA A 972 -38.19 12.09 15.88
C ALA A 972 -37.86 12.20 14.39
N ARG A 973 -37.06 13.21 13.98
CA ARG A 973 -36.58 13.34 12.60
C ARG A 973 -35.72 12.16 12.17
N ILE A 974 -34.84 11.68 13.05
CA ILE A 974 -34.02 10.50 12.77
C ILE A 974 -34.89 9.25 12.64
N HIS A 975 -35.81 9.02 13.59
CA HIS A 975 -36.72 7.88 13.51
C HIS A 975 -37.65 7.92 12.29
N GLN A 976 -38.04 9.10 11.82
CA GLN A 976 -38.79 9.25 10.57
C GLN A 976 -37.96 8.74 9.38
N ARG A 977 -36.72 9.23 9.24
CA ARG A 977 -35.81 8.78 8.17
C ARG A 977 -35.56 7.26 8.21
N LEU A 978 -35.39 6.69 9.41
CA LEU A 978 -35.22 5.25 9.59
C LEU A 978 -36.51 4.45 9.31
N ALA A 979 -37.68 5.01 9.61
CA ALA A 979 -38.97 4.38 9.31
C ALA A 979 -39.27 4.38 7.80
N ASP A 980 -38.75 5.35 7.04
CA ASP A 980 -38.91 5.39 5.59
C ASP A 980 -38.16 4.23 4.89
N THR A 981 -37.04 3.76 5.48
CA THR A 981 -36.24 2.64 4.96
C THR A 981 -36.59 1.30 5.60
N GLN A 982 -36.87 1.28 6.90
CA GLN A 982 -37.16 0.08 7.70
C GLN A 982 -38.43 0.26 8.57
N PRO A 983 -39.61 0.34 7.94
CA PRO A 983 -40.86 0.74 8.61
C PRO A 983 -41.31 -0.22 9.71
N ILE A 984 -41.04 -1.53 9.58
CA ILE A 984 -41.42 -2.53 10.58
C ILE A 984 -40.69 -2.29 11.91
N ILE A 985 -39.43 -1.88 11.84
CA ILE A 985 -38.57 -1.70 13.01
C ILE A 985 -38.82 -0.33 13.65
N TYR A 986 -38.81 0.75 12.86
CA TYR A 986 -38.72 2.11 13.41
C TYR A 986 -40.02 2.88 13.53
N ARG A 987 -41.12 2.43 12.92
CA ARG A 987 -42.43 3.11 13.08
C ARG A 987 -42.92 3.12 14.54
N PRO A 988 -42.80 2.03 15.33
CA PRO A 988 -43.13 2.07 16.76
C PRO A 988 -42.26 3.07 17.54
N HIS A 989 -40.97 3.15 17.21
CA HIS A 989 -40.04 4.10 17.85
C HIS A 989 -40.36 5.55 17.52
N LEU A 990 -40.74 5.84 16.27
CA LEU A 990 -41.22 7.15 15.84
C LEU A 990 -42.49 7.57 16.60
N GLU A 991 -43.50 6.69 16.68
CA GLU A 991 -44.75 6.96 17.39
C GLU A 991 -44.52 7.29 18.87
N GLN A 992 -43.68 6.51 19.56
CA GLN A 992 -43.30 6.80 20.95
C GLN A 992 -42.59 8.14 21.09
N THR A 993 -41.72 8.48 20.14
CA THR A 993 -40.94 9.73 20.19
C THR A 993 -41.86 10.94 19.96
N LEU A 994 -42.80 10.87 19.00
CA LEU A 994 -43.79 11.92 18.74
C LEU A 994 -44.77 12.12 19.91
N GLN A 995 -45.19 11.03 20.56
CA GLN A 995 -46.00 11.12 21.78
C GLN A 995 -45.25 11.84 22.91
N ALA A 996 -43.94 11.59 23.05
CA ALA A 996 -43.11 12.27 24.03
C ALA A 996 -42.93 13.77 23.69
N CYS A 997 -42.77 14.13 22.41
CA CYS A 997 -42.76 15.53 21.97
C CYS A 997 -44.07 16.24 22.35
N ALA A 998 -45.23 15.65 22.03
CA ALA A 998 -46.54 16.23 22.35
C ALA A 998 -46.75 16.44 23.86
N TRP A 999 -46.26 15.50 24.68
CA TRP A 999 -46.31 15.65 26.13
C TRP A 999 -45.41 16.78 26.63
N LEU A 1000 -44.15 16.86 26.15
CA LEU A 1000 -43.22 17.92 26.52
C LEU A 1000 -43.75 19.28 26.12
N GLN A 1001 -44.34 19.41 24.94
CA GLN A 1001 -44.95 20.65 24.47
C GLN A 1001 -46.09 21.11 25.37
N LYS A 1002 -46.96 20.18 25.80
CA LYS A 1002 -48.00 20.48 26.78
C LYS A 1002 -47.43 20.94 28.13
N MET A 1003 -46.29 20.40 28.56
CA MET A 1003 -45.64 20.81 29.81
C MET A 1003 -44.99 22.19 29.74
N ILE A 1004 -44.59 22.65 28.55
CA ILE A 1004 -44.07 24.02 28.33
C ILE A 1004 -45.23 25.04 28.35
N GLU A 1005 -46.42 24.61 27.90
CA GLU A 1005 -47.64 25.44 27.90
C GLU A 1005 -48.31 25.57 29.29
N ILE A 1006 -47.96 24.70 30.25
CA ILE A 1006 -48.45 24.71 31.65
C ILE A 1006 -47.45 25.49 32.51
#